data_AF-A0A3M0ZNM2-F1
#
_entry.id   AF-A0A3M0ZNM2-F1
#
_cell.length_a   1.000
_cell.length_b   1.000
_cell.length_c   1.000
_cell.angle_alpha   90.00
_cell.angle_beta   90.00
_cell.angle_gamma   90.00
#
_symmetry.space_group_name_H-M   'P 1'
#
loop_
_entity.id
_entity.type
_entity.pdbx_description
1 polymer ?
#
loop_
_entity_poly.entity_id
_entity_poly.type
_entity_poly.pdbx_seq_one_letter_code
_entity_poly.pdbx_strand_id
1 'polypeptide(L)'
;MKQTKSVITFIAIAALLYACTVQGKSDVGSPSGMPAGKKGVNVYKPIPGIKPSTRFSARVFDGEKWYDLFTMETVGPKKEDSGVYSLGIYTSVTGHSASWCTFEMDIPVKVQVTKLSAGAINSCVIRPLSLGIKPVISKDRKSVTFDIKPRFAEKVTTKSKQIPVNVAVEINGQSDEMMTVFASPHLEGKPHPDDPGVFKVIPGKRPPETGDWTTLYFMPGIHDLGKKALKLYPGKTYYIPGDAWVYGGFGEGFRNRADKAKIFGLGVVCGSRIGWHEVKIEKNACKPIHLFGKDTVLEGLTFIDSPNHTWMGGSDDPEHPTVFRNIKCHNWRCNTDGVHFFGSGIAEDVFFHSQDDGHYLASGAARVRFRRWVYWRDETFGVDIIFSANGGQKTPNDAIAENCDSIYNKSIWGGVIIDQRNLAPGKKIDGVIIRDFRIENPGRNAPLIRMRLPEYPCVFRNILLKNITSLVDNGHPFVIRGGGPDSIIENVTFEDIKLGDRYIEDFSERNFTLAFVKNLKIVRNGKVVATFSSDIEADAKQIHPDKDNLLDNPGFEIAGFKWDGKRVGADVVPPREGKYCYKTVDTFRAKHQTRQDVTKKIVKLGGGKYRLSAWILIRNGSGMGKAGLQFGQVNRKSRKKYVGDVFIKPVPLQPGKWVKVSGVLDLLWDKERYDWLRWCRFVVTADGDFNELYIDNCRLEKVE
;
A
#
# COMPACT_ATOMS: atom_id res chain seq x y z
N MET A 1 73.46 -42.88 4.29
CA MET A 1 72.89 -43.69 3.18
C MET A 1 72.65 -42.71 2.03
N LYS A 2 73.42 -42.75 0.93
CA LYS A 2 73.13 -43.55 -0.30
C LYS A 2 71.65 -43.42 -0.74
N GLN A 3 71.30 -42.99 -1.97
CA GLN A 3 72.11 -42.49 -3.10
C GLN A 3 71.18 -41.93 -4.22
N THR A 4 71.46 -40.75 -4.82
CA THR A 4 71.17 -40.31 -6.23
C THR A 4 69.73 -40.41 -6.83
N LYS A 5 69.25 -39.73 -7.88
CA LYS A 5 69.63 -38.66 -8.87
C LYS A 5 68.29 -38.21 -9.54
N SER A 6 68.07 -37.12 -10.29
CA SER A 6 68.80 -35.95 -10.85
C SER A 6 67.93 -34.69 -10.62
N VAL A 7 68.24 -33.41 -10.88
CA VAL A 7 69.15 -32.63 -11.78
C VAL A 7 68.64 -32.37 -13.21
N ILE A 8 68.84 -31.11 -13.66
CA ILE A 8 68.55 -30.40 -14.96
C ILE A 8 67.31 -29.49 -14.89
N THR A 9 67.22 -28.25 -15.42
CA THR A 9 68.13 -27.08 -15.68
C THR A 9 67.19 -25.86 -15.93
N PHE A 10 67.20 -24.68 -15.28
CA PHE A 10 68.15 -23.55 -15.09
C PHE A 10 68.25 -22.52 -16.27
N ILE A 11 68.21 -21.20 -15.95
CA ILE A 11 68.72 -20.01 -16.74
C ILE A 11 67.86 -19.57 -17.97
N ALA A 12 67.66 -18.30 -18.38
CA ALA A 12 67.95 -16.90 -17.94
C ALA A 12 66.77 -15.98 -18.41
N ILE A 13 66.34 -14.91 -17.72
CA ILE A 13 66.89 -13.53 -17.61
C ILE A 13 67.01 -12.75 -18.96
N ALA A 14 66.08 -11.77 -19.12
CA ALA A 14 66.14 -10.41 -19.73
C ALA A 14 67.09 -10.11 -20.94
N ALA A 15 66.75 -9.26 -21.92
CA ALA A 15 66.27 -7.88 -21.80
C ALA A 15 66.07 -7.18 -23.19
N LEU A 16 65.71 -5.87 -23.19
CA LEU A 16 65.71 -4.87 -24.29
C LEU A 16 64.75 -5.08 -25.49
N LEU A 17 63.78 -4.17 -25.73
CA LEU A 17 63.85 -2.84 -26.39
C LEU A 17 64.00 -2.89 -27.93
N TYR A 18 62.92 -2.62 -28.69
CA TYR A 18 62.74 -1.35 -29.42
C TYR A 18 61.32 -1.20 -30.01
N ALA A 19 60.97 0.00 -30.48
CA ALA A 19 59.64 0.39 -30.93
C ALA A 19 59.46 0.34 -32.46
N CYS A 20 58.21 0.14 -32.91
CA CYS A 20 57.71 0.62 -34.20
C CYS A 20 56.26 1.11 -34.04
N THR A 21 56.02 2.37 -34.40
CA THR A 21 54.68 3.00 -34.46
C THR A 21 54.04 2.81 -35.83
N VAL A 22 52.78 2.35 -35.88
CA VAL A 22 51.86 2.65 -36.99
C VAL A 22 50.48 3.00 -36.42
N GLN A 23 49.86 4.05 -36.94
CA GLN A 23 48.55 4.55 -36.51
C GLN A 23 47.41 3.64 -37.00
N GLY A 24 46.38 3.47 -36.17
CA GLY A 24 45.11 2.85 -36.56
C GLY A 24 44.01 3.22 -35.58
N LYS A 25 43.20 4.22 -35.92
CA LYS A 25 42.00 4.58 -35.13
C LYS A 25 40.88 3.58 -35.39
N SER A 26 40.31 3.03 -34.33
CA SER A 26 38.87 2.74 -34.26
C SER A 26 38.42 2.73 -32.81
N ASP A 27 37.67 3.76 -32.41
CA ASP A 27 37.07 3.87 -31.09
C ASP A 27 35.98 2.79 -30.89
N VAL A 28 36.26 1.81 -30.03
CA VAL A 28 35.22 1.00 -29.36
C VAL A 28 35.50 1.03 -27.87
N GLY A 29 34.94 2.03 -27.19
CA GLY A 29 35.16 2.25 -25.76
C GLY A 29 34.68 1.07 -24.92
N SER A 30 35.61 0.35 -24.30
CA SER A 30 35.32 -0.73 -23.36
C SER A 30 34.42 -0.23 -22.22
N PRO A 31 33.31 -0.92 -21.89
CA PRO A 31 32.57 -0.62 -20.67
C PRO A 31 33.41 -1.09 -19.48
N SER A 32 34.06 -0.15 -18.81
CA SER A 32 34.90 -0.42 -17.65
C SER A 32 34.07 -0.92 -16.45
N GLY A 33 33.85 -2.22 -16.37
CA GLY A 33 33.53 -2.87 -15.10
C GLY A 33 34.73 -2.68 -14.17
N MET A 34 34.60 -1.86 -13.13
CA MET A 34 35.65 -1.81 -12.11
C MET A 34 35.60 -3.10 -11.28
N PRO A 35 36.76 -3.69 -10.93
CA PRO A 35 36.82 -4.85 -10.07
C PRO A 35 36.24 -4.51 -8.68
N ALA A 36 35.70 -5.51 -8.01
CA ALA A 36 35.18 -5.38 -6.65
C ALA A 36 36.26 -4.83 -5.70
N GLY A 37 35.95 -3.75 -4.96
CA GLY A 37 36.80 -3.26 -3.86
C GLY A 37 37.26 -1.80 -3.92
N LYS A 38 36.84 -0.97 -4.90
CA LYS A 38 37.07 0.48 -4.78
C LYS A 38 36.15 1.10 -3.73
N LYS A 39 36.75 1.46 -2.59
CA LYS A 39 36.21 2.46 -1.67
C LYS A 39 35.99 3.79 -2.39
N GLY A 40 35.03 4.58 -1.96
CA GLY A 40 34.66 5.86 -2.53
C GLY A 40 33.20 5.91 -2.96
N VAL A 41 32.95 6.60 -4.07
CA VAL A 41 31.62 6.78 -4.68
C VAL A 41 31.56 6.06 -6.02
N ASN A 42 30.45 5.36 -6.29
CA ASN A 42 30.13 4.84 -7.61
C ASN A 42 28.84 5.49 -8.15
N VAL A 43 28.94 6.12 -9.32
CA VAL A 43 27.83 6.78 -10.02
C VAL A 43 27.51 6.06 -11.32
N TYR A 44 26.26 6.12 -11.75
CA TYR A 44 25.79 5.46 -12.97
C TYR A 44 25.71 6.44 -14.14
N LYS A 45 25.97 5.93 -15.35
CA LYS A 45 25.82 6.72 -16.59
C LYS A 45 24.35 7.04 -16.86
N PRO A 46 24.03 8.12 -17.60
CA PRO A 46 22.69 8.36 -18.11
C PRO A 46 22.14 7.15 -18.87
N ILE A 47 20.87 6.79 -18.64
CA ILE A 47 20.23 5.65 -19.30
C ILE A 47 19.93 6.01 -20.76
N PRO A 48 20.49 5.28 -21.76
CA PRO A 48 20.18 5.53 -23.16
C PRO A 48 18.67 5.48 -23.45
N GLY A 49 18.13 6.58 -23.96
CA GLY A 49 16.70 6.74 -24.31
C GLY A 49 15.81 7.31 -23.19
N ILE A 50 16.32 7.50 -21.97
CA ILE A 50 15.61 8.18 -20.87
C ILE A 50 16.14 9.62 -20.76
N LYS A 51 15.23 10.59 -20.60
CA LYS A 51 15.60 11.99 -20.36
C LYS A 51 15.86 12.24 -18.87
N PRO A 52 16.80 13.12 -18.51
CA PRO A 52 16.95 13.55 -17.11
C PRO A 52 15.73 14.37 -16.66
N SER A 53 15.59 14.53 -15.35
CA SER A 53 14.57 15.37 -14.72
C SER A 53 14.58 16.80 -15.28
N THR A 54 13.37 17.34 -15.43
CA THR A 54 13.11 18.74 -15.79
C THR A 54 12.96 19.64 -14.56
N ARG A 55 12.88 19.04 -13.37
CA ARG A 55 12.66 19.72 -12.08
C ARG A 55 13.94 19.90 -11.26
N PHE A 56 14.82 18.92 -11.28
CA PHE A 56 16.04 18.92 -10.47
C PHE A 56 17.24 18.31 -11.18
N SER A 57 18.44 18.80 -10.88
CA SER A 57 19.69 18.08 -11.12
C SER A 57 20.43 17.86 -9.81
N ALA A 58 21.28 16.84 -9.76
CA ALA A 58 22.05 16.52 -8.57
C ALA A 58 23.50 16.14 -8.92
N ARG A 59 24.40 16.38 -7.97
CA ARG A 59 25.80 15.94 -8.02
C ARG A 59 26.31 15.61 -6.63
N VAL A 60 27.35 14.78 -6.56
CA VAL A 60 27.96 14.31 -5.31
C VAL A 60 29.47 14.61 -5.31
N PHE A 61 30.01 14.97 -4.15
CA PHE A 61 31.42 15.24 -3.91
C PHE A 61 31.99 14.23 -2.90
N ASP A 62 33.06 13.55 -3.28
CA ASP A 62 33.73 12.50 -2.48
C ASP A 62 34.81 13.02 -1.52
N GLY A 63 35.16 14.31 -1.61
CA GLY A 63 36.30 14.90 -0.92
C GLY A 63 37.35 15.46 -1.88
N GLU A 64 37.40 14.94 -3.11
CA GLU A 64 38.36 15.32 -4.16
C GLU A 64 37.68 15.99 -5.35
N LYS A 65 36.57 15.43 -5.85
CA LYS A 65 35.87 15.94 -7.04
C LYS A 65 34.37 15.73 -7.03
N TRP A 66 33.68 16.50 -7.88
CA TRP A 66 32.25 16.36 -8.13
C TRP A 66 31.98 15.34 -9.23
N TYR A 67 30.93 14.55 -9.03
CA TYR A 67 30.34 13.64 -10.01
C TYR A 67 28.88 14.04 -10.24
N ASP A 68 28.50 14.24 -11.49
CA ASP A 68 27.09 14.45 -11.83
C ASP A 68 26.30 13.16 -11.63
N LEU A 69 25.08 13.30 -11.08
CA LEU A 69 24.16 12.20 -10.88
C LEU A 69 23.05 12.29 -11.91
N PHE A 70 22.81 11.21 -12.65
CA PHE A 70 21.65 11.12 -13.53
C PHE A 70 20.37 11.15 -12.69
N THR A 71 19.73 12.32 -12.65
CA THR A 71 18.48 12.54 -11.92
C THR A 71 17.34 12.14 -12.85
N MET A 72 16.59 11.12 -12.46
CA MET A 72 15.42 10.61 -13.19
C MET A 72 14.15 11.32 -12.73
N GLU A 73 13.06 11.15 -13.48
CA GLU A 73 11.76 11.78 -13.22
C GLU A 73 10.61 10.86 -13.66
N THR A 74 9.57 10.78 -12.84
CA THR A 74 8.22 10.36 -13.25
C THR A 74 7.22 11.46 -12.89
N VAL A 75 6.12 11.54 -13.63
CA VAL A 75 5.07 12.55 -13.49
C VAL A 75 3.73 11.85 -13.33
N GLY A 76 2.94 12.29 -12.35
CA GLY A 76 1.59 11.82 -12.14
C GLY A 76 0.73 12.08 -13.37
N PRO A 77 0.25 11.05 -14.06
CA PRO A 77 -0.40 11.21 -15.35
C PRO A 77 -1.73 11.94 -15.19
N LYS A 78 -2.17 12.61 -16.26
CA LYS A 78 -3.48 13.24 -16.30
C LYS A 78 -4.58 12.19 -16.15
N LYS A 79 -5.53 12.47 -15.25
CA LYS A 79 -6.76 11.69 -15.17
C LYS A 79 -7.67 12.04 -16.36
N GLU A 80 -7.93 11.04 -17.19
CA GLU A 80 -8.96 11.05 -18.24
C GLU A 80 -10.24 10.35 -17.76
N ASP A 81 -11.39 10.65 -18.37
CA ASP A 81 -12.70 10.11 -17.95
C ASP A 81 -12.86 8.60 -18.12
N SER A 82 -12.01 7.96 -18.95
CA SER A 82 -12.06 6.53 -19.21
C SER A 82 -10.68 5.94 -19.57
N GLY A 83 -10.62 4.63 -19.76
CA GLY A 83 -9.41 3.91 -20.19
C GLY A 83 -8.63 3.27 -19.04
N VAL A 84 -8.09 2.07 -19.30
CA VAL A 84 -7.45 1.20 -18.30
C VAL A 84 -6.23 1.82 -17.60
N TYR A 85 -5.59 2.82 -18.21
CA TYR A 85 -4.46 3.57 -17.65
C TYR A 85 -4.89 4.69 -16.69
N SER A 86 -6.11 5.24 -16.86
CA SER A 86 -6.65 6.37 -16.09
C SER A 86 -7.47 5.95 -14.86
N LEU A 87 -8.16 4.80 -14.92
CA LEU A 87 -9.09 4.35 -13.86
C LEU A 87 -8.47 4.29 -12.45
N GLY A 88 -7.15 4.08 -12.35
CA GLY A 88 -6.42 4.06 -11.09
C GLY A 88 -5.88 5.42 -10.61
N ILE A 89 -6.10 6.53 -11.31
CA ILE A 89 -5.46 7.82 -11.02
C ILE A 89 -6.32 8.71 -10.12
N TYR A 90 -5.70 9.31 -9.10
CA TYR A 90 -6.29 10.41 -8.33
C TYR A 90 -6.05 11.74 -9.03
N THR A 91 -7.07 12.59 -9.13
CA THR A 91 -6.94 13.90 -9.78
C THR A 91 -5.92 14.79 -9.07
N SER A 92 -5.82 14.69 -7.75
CA SER A 92 -4.88 15.45 -6.90
C SER A 92 -3.41 15.02 -7.00
N VAL A 93 -3.06 14.02 -7.83
CA VAL A 93 -1.66 13.74 -8.20
C VAL A 93 -1.35 14.03 -9.68
N THR A 94 -2.33 14.48 -10.47
CA THR A 94 -2.09 14.88 -11.86
C THR A 94 -1.09 16.03 -11.92
N GLY A 95 -0.01 15.86 -12.68
CA GLY A 95 1.04 16.88 -12.88
C GLY A 95 2.06 16.98 -11.74
N HIS A 96 1.87 16.28 -10.61
CA HIS A 96 2.93 16.12 -9.61
C HIS A 96 4.12 15.37 -10.22
N SER A 97 5.31 15.61 -9.71
CA SER A 97 6.56 15.03 -10.20
C SER A 97 7.37 14.40 -9.06
N ALA A 98 8.00 13.28 -9.37
CA ALA A 98 8.89 12.56 -8.48
C ALA A 98 10.24 12.42 -9.18
N SER A 99 11.20 13.22 -8.73
CA SER A 99 12.59 13.16 -9.18
C SER A 99 13.45 12.39 -8.19
N TRP A 100 14.40 11.61 -8.69
CA TRP A 100 15.33 10.88 -7.83
C TRP A 100 16.70 10.70 -8.49
N CYS A 101 17.73 10.55 -7.66
CA CYS A 101 19.02 10.04 -8.10
C CYS A 101 19.49 8.90 -7.18
N THR A 102 20.39 8.06 -7.69
CA THR A 102 20.91 6.90 -6.95
C THR A 102 22.40 6.72 -7.26
N PHE A 103 23.17 6.51 -6.21
CA PHE A 103 24.60 6.24 -6.27
C PHE A 103 25.00 5.33 -5.11
N GLU A 104 26.21 4.78 -5.15
CA GLU A 104 26.77 4.00 -4.04
C GLU A 104 27.91 4.75 -3.37
N MET A 105 28.05 4.57 -2.07
CA MET A 105 29.10 5.17 -1.25
C MET A 105 29.46 4.29 -0.05
N ASP A 106 30.71 4.30 0.37
CA ASP A 106 31.18 3.80 1.68
C ASP A 106 31.99 4.83 2.49
N ILE A 107 32.09 6.06 1.97
CA ILE A 107 32.72 7.23 2.60
C ILE A 107 31.71 8.37 2.83
N PRO A 108 31.98 9.33 3.73
CA PRO A 108 31.20 10.57 3.79
C PRO A 108 31.23 11.32 2.46
N VAL A 109 30.08 11.86 2.04
CA VAL A 109 29.95 12.64 0.79
C VAL A 109 29.16 13.91 1.03
N LYS A 110 29.39 14.91 0.17
CA LYS A 110 28.52 16.09 0.08
C LYS A 110 27.65 16.01 -1.17
N VAL A 111 26.34 16.08 -1.00
CA VAL A 111 25.39 16.13 -2.11
C VAL A 111 25.02 17.59 -2.39
N GLN A 112 24.88 17.94 -3.66
CA GLN A 112 24.18 19.15 -4.10
C GLN A 112 22.96 18.77 -4.94
N VAL A 113 21.82 19.40 -4.66
CA VAL A 113 20.62 19.38 -5.50
C VAL A 113 20.35 20.80 -6.00
N THR A 114 20.11 20.95 -7.29
CA THR A 114 19.80 22.22 -7.96
C THR A 114 18.38 22.18 -8.49
N LYS A 115 17.55 23.18 -8.17
CA LYS A 115 16.20 23.34 -8.72
C LYS A 115 16.30 23.91 -10.15
N LEU A 116 15.69 23.23 -11.10
CA LEU A 116 15.62 23.60 -12.52
C LEU A 116 14.26 24.23 -12.87
N SER A 117 13.20 23.85 -12.14
CA SER A 117 11.89 24.52 -12.22
C SER A 117 11.94 25.94 -11.65
N ALA A 118 10.98 26.76 -12.06
CA ALA A 118 10.93 28.17 -11.69
C ALA A 118 10.77 28.39 -10.17
N GLY A 119 11.27 29.54 -9.70
CA GLY A 119 11.22 29.95 -8.30
C GLY A 119 12.52 29.70 -7.52
N ALA A 120 12.72 30.49 -6.46
CA ALA A 120 13.90 30.40 -5.60
C ALA A 120 13.70 29.38 -4.45
N ILE A 121 14.80 28.79 -3.99
CA ILE A 121 14.85 28.01 -2.74
C ILE A 121 14.86 28.99 -1.56
N ASN A 122 13.74 29.05 -0.85
CA ASN A 122 13.52 29.91 0.30
C ASN A 122 13.72 29.16 1.61
N SER A 123 13.30 27.90 1.67
CA SER A 123 13.56 26.96 2.76
C SER A 123 13.85 25.58 2.20
N CYS A 124 14.54 24.74 2.98
CA CYS A 124 14.70 23.33 2.67
C CYS A 124 14.76 22.50 3.96
N VAL A 125 14.20 21.30 3.93
CA VAL A 125 14.25 20.28 4.98
C VAL A 125 14.67 18.96 4.36
N ILE A 126 15.64 18.28 4.98
CA ILE A 126 16.04 16.92 4.58
C ILE A 126 15.31 15.94 5.49
N ARG A 127 14.52 15.05 4.90
CA ARG A 127 13.73 14.04 5.61
C ARG A 127 14.25 12.63 5.33
N PRO A 128 14.14 11.67 6.26
CA PRO A 128 13.58 11.84 7.61
C PRO A 128 14.48 12.65 8.54
N LEU A 129 13.85 13.48 9.38
CA LEU A 129 14.47 14.35 10.39
C LEU A 129 15.26 13.54 11.43
N SER A 130 14.93 12.26 11.61
CA SER A 130 15.67 11.30 12.46
C SER A 130 17.12 11.08 12.02
N LEU A 131 17.50 11.51 10.81
CA LEU A 131 18.89 11.50 10.33
C LEU A 131 19.71 12.71 10.80
N GLY A 132 19.06 13.79 11.26
CA GLY A 132 19.74 15.02 11.70
C GLY A 132 20.50 15.77 10.60
N ILE A 133 20.25 15.47 9.32
CA ILE A 133 20.94 16.09 8.19
C ILE A 133 20.45 17.54 8.01
N LYS A 134 21.38 18.49 7.99
CA LYS A 134 21.09 19.92 7.86
C LYS A 134 21.39 20.42 6.44
N PRO A 135 20.41 20.98 5.72
CA PRO A 135 20.64 21.59 4.42
C PRO A 135 21.28 22.98 4.52
N VAL A 136 22.09 23.33 3.53
CA VAL A 136 22.66 24.67 3.32
C VAL A 136 22.24 25.17 1.93
N ILE A 137 21.42 26.21 1.89
CA ILE A 137 20.94 26.85 0.65
C ILE A 137 22.04 27.74 0.08
N SER A 138 22.26 27.71 -1.24
CA SER A 138 23.26 28.56 -1.91
C SER A 138 22.85 30.03 -1.94
N LYS A 139 23.84 30.94 -2.04
CA LYS A 139 23.62 32.40 -2.06
C LYS A 139 22.69 32.87 -3.19
N ASP A 140 22.75 32.19 -4.34
CA ASP A 140 21.88 32.44 -5.51
C ASP A 140 20.48 31.81 -5.37
N ARG A 141 20.23 31.06 -4.30
CA ARG A 141 18.98 30.35 -3.99
C ARG A 141 18.53 29.34 -5.06
N LYS A 142 19.45 28.82 -5.87
CA LYS A 142 19.15 27.79 -6.89
C LYS A 142 19.48 26.38 -6.46
N SER A 143 20.32 26.21 -5.44
CA SER A 143 20.75 24.88 -4.98
C SER A 143 20.73 24.75 -3.45
N VAL A 144 20.70 23.50 -3.00
CA VAL A 144 20.88 23.09 -1.62
C VAL A 144 22.00 22.06 -1.55
N THR A 145 22.84 22.16 -0.52
CA THR A 145 23.89 21.17 -0.22
C THR A 145 23.68 20.55 1.15
N PHE A 146 24.08 19.29 1.32
CA PHE A 146 24.04 18.59 2.60
C PHE A 146 25.01 17.41 2.60
N ASP A 147 25.50 17.03 3.78
CA ASP A 147 26.44 15.91 3.94
C ASP A 147 25.70 14.61 4.28
N ILE A 148 26.04 13.53 3.59
CA ILE A 148 25.60 12.15 3.89
C ILE A 148 26.81 11.38 4.43
N LYS A 149 26.61 10.63 5.52
CA LYS A 149 27.63 9.72 6.08
C LYS A 149 27.16 8.26 5.96
N PRO A 150 28.08 7.29 5.77
CA PRO A 150 27.75 5.87 5.84
C PRO A 150 27.03 5.54 7.15
N ARG A 151 25.96 4.75 7.06
CA ARG A 151 25.18 4.27 8.21
C ARG A 151 25.23 2.75 8.27
N PHE A 152 25.13 2.20 9.47
CA PHE A 152 25.24 0.76 9.73
C PHE A 152 24.03 0.27 10.54
N ALA A 153 23.59 -0.96 10.28
CA ALA A 153 22.39 -1.52 10.93
C ALA A 153 22.56 -1.83 12.43
N GLU A 154 23.81 -1.96 12.90
CA GLU A 154 24.17 -2.40 14.25
C GLU A 154 25.12 -1.41 14.93
N LYS A 155 25.09 -1.37 16.26
CA LYS A 155 26.01 -0.54 17.05
C LYS A 155 27.43 -1.12 17.03
N VAL A 156 28.21 -0.66 16.05
CA VAL A 156 29.67 -0.52 16.10
C VAL A 156 30.44 -1.82 16.42
N THR A 157 30.52 -2.73 15.44
CA THR A 157 31.63 -3.69 15.36
C THR A 157 32.17 -3.77 13.93
N THR A 158 33.34 -4.39 13.73
CA THR A 158 33.98 -4.57 12.42
C THR A 158 33.21 -5.48 11.44
N LYS A 159 32.04 -6.00 11.83
CA LYS A 159 31.15 -6.83 11.00
C LYS A 159 29.81 -6.16 10.66
N SER A 160 29.56 -4.93 11.11
CA SER A 160 28.27 -4.26 10.91
C SER A 160 27.97 -4.02 9.43
N LYS A 161 26.83 -4.51 8.93
CA LYS A 161 26.37 -4.26 7.55
C LYS A 161 26.02 -2.78 7.35
N GLN A 162 26.55 -2.16 6.30
CA GLN A 162 26.15 -0.81 5.88
C GLN A 162 24.72 -0.83 5.32
N ILE A 163 23.95 0.22 5.62
CA ILE A 163 22.57 0.43 5.15
C ILE A 163 22.47 1.71 4.30
N PRO A 164 21.52 1.79 3.36
CA PRO A 164 21.33 2.99 2.55
C PRO A 164 20.87 4.19 3.40
N VAL A 165 21.16 5.38 2.88
CA VAL A 165 20.61 6.64 3.37
C VAL A 165 19.69 7.18 2.29
N ASN A 166 18.41 6.86 2.43
CA ASN A 166 17.34 7.36 1.57
C ASN A 166 16.81 8.66 2.16
N VAL A 167 16.91 9.76 1.43
CA VAL A 167 16.39 11.07 1.87
C VAL A 167 15.44 11.69 0.86
N ALA A 168 14.47 12.44 1.36
CA ALA A 168 13.68 13.37 0.57
C ALA A 168 14.16 14.81 0.85
N VAL A 169 14.20 15.62 -0.21
CA VAL A 169 14.67 17.01 -0.21
C VAL A 169 13.44 17.90 -0.37
N GLU A 170 12.79 18.24 0.74
CA GLU A 170 11.63 19.13 0.75
C GLU A 170 12.10 20.57 0.57
N ILE A 171 11.68 21.24 -0.50
CA ILE A 171 12.03 22.63 -0.81
C ILE A 171 10.77 23.48 -0.68
N ASN A 172 10.85 24.61 0.04
CA ASN A 172 9.73 25.54 0.22
C ASN A 172 8.44 24.94 0.83
N GLY A 173 8.50 23.75 1.43
CA GLY A 173 7.31 22.96 1.80
C GLY A 173 6.52 22.41 0.61
N GLN A 174 7.04 22.57 -0.62
CA GLN A 174 6.49 21.98 -1.84
C GLN A 174 6.64 20.46 -1.82
N SER A 175 5.65 19.80 -2.40
CA SER A 175 5.51 18.34 -2.38
C SER A 175 4.76 17.81 -3.60
N ASP A 176 4.44 18.70 -4.54
CA ASP A 176 4.08 18.49 -5.93
C ASP A 176 5.33 18.32 -6.82
N GLU A 177 6.48 18.88 -6.40
CA GLU A 177 7.80 18.61 -6.99
C GLU A 177 8.70 17.90 -5.97
N MET A 178 8.54 16.58 -5.82
CA MET A 178 9.38 15.77 -4.94
C MET A 178 10.76 15.55 -5.54
N MET A 179 11.80 15.68 -4.72
CA MET A 179 13.16 15.23 -5.00
C MET A 179 13.63 14.25 -3.93
N THR A 180 14.24 13.15 -4.33
CA THR A 180 14.84 12.15 -3.42
C THR A 180 16.27 11.79 -3.81
N VAL A 181 17.07 11.41 -2.82
CA VAL A 181 18.46 10.97 -3.00
C VAL A 181 18.64 9.64 -2.30
N PHE A 182 19.01 8.61 -3.07
CA PHE A 182 19.20 7.25 -2.57
C PHE A 182 20.69 6.90 -2.55
N ALA A 183 21.36 7.21 -1.44
CA ALA A 183 22.76 6.87 -1.21
C ALA A 183 22.86 5.42 -0.71
N SER A 184 23.15 4.49 -1.61
CA SER A 184 23.24 3.06 -1.31
C SER A 184 24.63 2.66 -0.78
N PRO A 185 24.75 1.57 -0.01
CA PRO A 185 26.03 0.85 0.12
C PRO A 185 26.44 0.28 -1.24
N HIS A 186 27.72 -0.04 -1.42
CA HIS A 186 28.17 -0.81 -2.58
C HIS A 186 27.48 -2.19 -2.60
N LEU A 187 26.82 -2.54 -3.70
CA LEU A 187 26.14 -3.83 -3.82
C LEU A 187 27.14 -4.98 -3.99
N GLU A 188 26.97 -6.03 -3.18
CA GLU A 188 27.81 -7.23 -3.21
C GLU A 188 27.43 -8.19 -4.36
N GLY A 189 28.44 -8.86 -4.92
CA GLY A 189 28.25 -9.92 -5.90
C GLY A 189 27.74 -9.46 -7.27
N LYS A 190 28.04 -8.22 -7.69
CA LYS A 190 27.77 -7.73 -9.05
C LYS A 190 28.50 -8.63 -10.07
N PRO A 191 27.80 -9.27 -11.03
CA PRO A 191 28.45 -10.02 -12.10
C PRO A 191 29.17 -9.09 -13.08
N HIS A 192 30.25 -9.56 -13.70
CA HIS A 192 30.77 -8.97 -14.93
C HIS A 192 29.97 -9.52 -16.13
N PRO A 193 29.70 -8.73 -17.19
CA PRO A 193 28.99 -9.24 -18.39
C PRO A 193 29.65 -10.44 -19.07
N ASP A 194 30.96 -10.63 -18.87
CA ASP A 194 31.77 -11.70 -19.47
C ASP A 194 32.04 -12.89 -18.52
N ASP A 195 31.45 -12.91 -17.31
CA ASP A 195 31.62 -14.03 -16.39
C ASP A 195 30.95 -15.32 -16.93
N PRO A 196 31.50 -16.52 -16.64
CA PRO A 196 30.89 -17.79 -17.02
C PRO A 196 29.45 -17.93 -16.52
N GLY A 197 28.54 -18.31 -17.42
CA GLY A 197 27.11 -18.46 -17.11
C GLY A 197 26.29 -17.16 -17.10
N VAL A 198 26.90 -16.00 -17.36
CA VAL A 198 26.16 -14.74 -17.54
C VAL A 198 25.62 -14.65 -18.97
N PHE A 199 24.32 -14.45 -19.11
CA PHE A 199 23.68 -14.08 -20.36
C PHE A 199 23.41 -12.57 -20.41
N LYS A 200 23.91 -11.90 -21.45
CA LYS A 200 23.71 -10.48 -21.70
C LYS A 200 22.33 -10.24 -22.34
N VAL A 201 21.37 -9.74 -21.57
CA VAL A 201 20.11 -9.22 -22.10
C VAL A 201 20.40 -7.87 -22.75
N ILE A 202 20.22 -7.79 -24.07
CA ILE A 202 20.48 -6.60 -24.89
C ILE A 202 19.20 -5.74 -25.00
N PRO A 203 19.28 -4.40 -24.89
CA PRO A 203 18.14 -3.50 -25.12
C PRO A 203 17.36 -3.83 -26.39
N GLY A 204 16.04 -3.80 -26.31
CA GLY A 204 15.15 -4.17 -27.41
C GLY A 204 15.10 -5.67 -27.78
N LYS A 205 15.84 -6.54 -27.08
CA LYS A 205 15.72 -8.01 -27.21
C LYS A 205 15.00 -8.59 -25.98
N ARG A 206 14.32 -9.72 -26.18
CA ARG A 206 13.71 -10.48 -25.08
C ARG A 206 14.79 -11.27 -24.32
N PRO A 207 14.72 -11.35 -22.98
CA PRO A 207 15.52 -12.31 -22.24
C PRO A 207 15.18 -13.75 -22.66
N PRO A 208 16.13 -14.69 -22.61
CA PRO A 208 15.88 -16.08 -22.96
C PRO A 208 15.00 -16.76 -21.89
N GLU A 209 13.98 -17.51 -22.31
CA GLU A 209 13.13 -18.27 -21.37
C GLU A 209 13.79 -19.58 -20.90
N THR A 210 14.81 -20.07 -21.61
CA THR A 210 15.52 -21.34 -21.38
C THR A 210 17.04 -21.18 -21.59
N GLY A 211 17.82 -22.22 -21.28
CA GLY A 211 19.28 -22.27 -21.46
C GLY A 211 20.07 -22.36 -20.16
N ASP A 212 21.37 -22.62 -20.28
CA ASP A 212 22.25 -22.98 -19.15
C ASP A 212 22.83 -21.78 -18.38
N TRP A 213 22.34 -20.57 -18.67
CA TRP A 213 22.74 -19.35 -17.97
C TRP A 213 22.40 -19.43 -16.47
N THR A 214 23.29 -18.97 -15.60
CA THR A 214 23.06 -18.83 -14.16
C THR A 214 22.55 -17.43 -13.81
N THR A 215 22.95 -16.44 -14.61
CA THR A 215 22.66 -15.02 -14.39
C THR A 215 22.17 -14.34 -15.67
N LEU A 216 21.08 -13.57 -15.58
CA LEU A 216 20.72 -12.58 -16.59
C LEU A 216 21.30 -11.22 -16.21
N TYR A 217 22.20 -10.70 -17.03
CA TYR A 217 22.70 -9.33 -16.93
C TYR A 217 21.90 -8.43 -17.88
N PHE A 218 21.14 -7.48 -17.36
CA PHE A 218 20.48 -6.46 -18.18
C PHE A 218 21.50 -5.37 -18.55
N MET A 219 21.90 -5.31 -19.82
CA MET A 219 22.87 -4.32 -20.29
C MET A 219 22.30 -2.89 -20.17
N PRO A 220 23.13 -1.83 -20.08
CA PRO A 220 22.64 -0.45 -19.97
C PRO A 220 21.66 -0.06 -21.08
N GLY A 221 20.61 0.69 -20.74
CA GLY A 221 19.53 1.08 -21.65
C GLY A 221 18.16 0.47 -21.34
N ILE A 222 17.25 0.56 -22.32
CA ILE A 222 15.82 0.24 -22.16
C ILE A 222 15.51 -1.20 -22.60
N HIS A 223 14.86 -1.95 -21.70
CA HIS A 223 14.35 -3.30 -21.93
C HIS A 223 12.83 -3.31 -21.81
N ASP A 224 12.16 -4.17 -22.57
CA ASP A 224 10.70 -4.32 -22.52
C ASP A 224 10.30 -5.79 -22.40
N LEU A 225 9.88 -6.17 -21.19
CA LEU A 225 9.29 -7.48 -20.87
C LEU A 225 7.80 -7.53 -21.27
N GLY A 226 7.21 -6.42 -21.69
CA GLY A 226 5.81 -6.29 -22.05
C GLY A 226 4.88 -6.56 -20.86
N LYS A 227 3.63 -6.92 -21.17
CA LYS A 227 2.59 -7.17 -20.17
C LYS A 227 2.87 -8.38 -19.28
N LYS A 228 3.49 -9.44 -19.81
CA LYS A 228 3.75 -10.70 -19.10
C LYS A 228 5.06 -10.59 -18.30
N ALA A 229 5.00 -10.94 -17.02
CA ALA A 229 6.19 -10.98 -16.17
C ALA A 229 7.25 -11.95 -16.71
N LEU A 230 8.53 -11.59 -16.56
CA LEU A 230 9.63 -12.52 -16.76
C LEU A 230 9.54 -13.64 -15.72
N LYS A 231 9.55 -14.89 -16.18
CA LYS A 231 9.56 -16.05 -15.31
C LYS A 231 10.84 -16.10 -14.49
N LEU A 232 10.67 -16.20 -13.17
CA LEU A 232 11.76 -16.46 -12.24
C LEU A 232 12.00 -17.97 -12.10
N TYR A 233 13.26 -18.34 -11.88
CA TYR A 233 13.73 -19.72 -11.78
C TYR A 233 14.58 -19.93 -10.53
N PRO A 234 14.47 -21.09 -9.85
CA PRO A 234 15.26 -21.39 -8.65
C PRO A 234 16.78 -21.25 -8.87
N GLY A 235 17.47 -20.67 -7.90
CA GLY A 235 18.92 -20.47 -7.90
C GLY A 235 19.49 -19.53 -8.97
N LYS A 236 18.64 -18.90 -9.80
CA LYS A 236 19.09 -17.98 -10.85
C LYS A 236 19.19 -16.53 -10.35
N THR A 237 20.11 -15.78 -10.94
CA THR A 237 20.32 -14.36 -10.63
C THR A 237 19.87 -13.45 -11.77
N TYR A 238 19.31 -12.29 -11.44
CA TYR A 238 18.80 -11.29 -12.36
C TYR A 238 19.37 -9.94 -11.94
N TYR A 239 20.35 -9.42 -12.69
CA TYR A 239 21.07 -8.19 -12.36
C TYR A 239 20.64 -7.02 -13.27
N ILE A 240 20.14 -5.93 -12.67
CA ILE A 240 19.69 -4.73 -13.37
C ILE A 240 20.50 -3.52 -12.85
N PRO A 241 21.60 -3.12 -13.54
CA PRO A 241 22.47 -2.03 -13.09
C PRO A 241 21.74 -0.68 -13.11
N GLY A 242 22.28 0.32 -12.39
CA GLY A 242 21.68 1.65 -12.26
C GLY A 242 21.55 2.46 -13.56
N ASP A 243 22.19 2.00 -14.64
CA ASP A 243 22.07 2.53 -16.00
C ASP A 243 21.13 1.70 -16.92
N ALA A 244 20.32 0.80 -16.34
CA ALA A 244 19.30 0.02 -17.04
C ALA A 244 17.86 0.33 -16.57
N TRP A 245 16.92 0.30 -17.52
CA TRP A 245 15.49 0.57 -17.31
C TRP A 245 14.66 -0.57 -17.92
N VAL A 246 13.78 -1.18 -17.13
CA VAL A 246 13.00 -2.36 -17.53
C VAL A 246 11.51 -2.05 -17.47
N TYR A 247 10.81 -2.07 -18.59
CA TYR A 247 9.35 -2.07 -18.61
C TYR A 247 8.79 -3.48 -18.35
N GLY A 248 7.78 -3.59 -17.50
CA GLY A 248 7.11 -4.85 -17.15
C GLY A 248 7.33 -5.27 -15.69
N GLY A 249 7.53 -6.57 -15.44
CA GLY A 249 7.71 -7.12 -14.10
C GLY A 249 8.33 -8.51 -14.07
N PHE A 250 8.54 -9.06 -12.86
CA PHE A 250 9.19 -10.35 -12.62
C PHE A 250 8.33 -11.25 -11.72
N GLY A 251 8.24 -12.53 -12.06
CA GLY A 251 7.49 -13.56 -11.34
C GLY A 251 6.06 -13.76 -11.86
N GLU A 252 5.72 -14.99 -12.25
CA GLU A 252 4.42 -15.36 -12.82
C GLU A 252 3.37 -15.72 -11.74
N GLY A 253 3.04 -14.78 -10.86
CA GLY A 253 1.99 -14.98 -9.86
C GLY A 253 2.40 -15.87 -8.69
N PHE A 254 1.42 -16.24 -7.84
CA PHE A 254 1.59 -17.11 -6.67
C PHE A 254 2.09 -18.53 -6.97
N ARG A 255 2.08 -18.95 -8.24
CA ARG A 255 2.50 -20.30 -8.67
C ARG A 255 3.97 -20.37 -9.05
N ASN A 256 4.63 -19.23 -9.27
CA ASN A 256 6.06 -19.18 -9.50
C ASN A 256 6.77 -19.17 -8.14
N ARG A 257 7.25 -20.35 -7.71
CA ARG A 257 8.23 -20.46 -6.63
C ARG A 257 9.63 -20.56 -7.22
N ALA A 258 10.50 -19.65 -6.83
CA ALA A 258 11.84 -19.49 -7.38
C ALA A 258 12.89 -19.52 -6.26
N ASP A 259 12.89 -20.57 -5.44
CA ASP A 259 13.80 -20.72 -4.27
C ASP A 259 15.25 -20.34 -4.62
N LYS A 260 15.90 -19.55 -3.77
CA LYS A 260 17.28 -19.02 -3.94
C LYS A 260 17.47 -18.08 -5.14
N ALA A 261 16.42 -17.61 -5.81
CA ALA A 261 16.54 -16.59 -6.85
C ALA A 261 16.91 -15.22 -6.24
N LYS A 262 17.85 -14.50 -6.89
CA LYS A 262 18.25 -13.14 -6.54
C LYS A 262 17.92 -12.18 -7.69
N ILE A 263 17.11 -11.16 -7.43
CA ILE A 263 16.83 -10.05 -8.35
C ILE A 263 17.41 -8.79 -7.71
N PHE A 264 18.43 -8.19 -8.33
CA PHE A 264 19.14 -7.08 -7.69
C PHE A 264 19.81 -6.10 -8.64
N GLY A 265 20.23 -4.97 -8.08
CA GLY A 265 20.90 -3.89 -8.78
C GLY A 265 20.31 -2.54 -8.38
N LEU A 266 20.67 -1.46 -9.06
CA LEU A 266 20.17 -0.11 -8.75
C LEU A 266 19.36 0.51 -9.90
N GLY A 267 19.00 -0.29 -10.91
CA GLY A 267 18.19 0.13 -12.04
C GLY A 267 16.70 0.27 -11.73
N VAL A 268 15.93 0.57 -12.78
CA VAL A 268 14.51 0.90 -12.68
C VAL A 268 13.63 -0.21 -13.26
N VAL A 269 12.55 -0.54 -12.55
CA VAL A 269 11.45 -1.37 -13.06
C VAL A 269 10.20 -0.48 -13.19
N CYS A 270 9.67 -0.34 -14.40
CA CYS A 270 8.64 0.62 -14.75
C CYS A 270 7.34 -0.08 -15.22
N GLY A 271 6.26 0.14 -14.49
CA GLY A 271 4.93 -0.41 -14.77
C GLY A 271 4.06 0.43 -15.73
N SER A 272 4.58 1.53 -16.29
CA SER A 272 3.75 2.50 -17.02
C SER A 272 3.09 1.94 -18.29
N ARG A 273 3.69 0.93 -18.93
CA ARG A 273 3.18 0.21 -20.12
C ARG A 273 2.10 -0.85 -19.81
N ILE A 274 1.63 -0.94 -18.56
CA ILE A 274 0.55 -1.83 -18.14
C ILE A 274 -0.56 -0.98 -17.52
N GLY A 275 -1.80 -1.22 -17.95
CA GLY A 275 -2.97 -0.51 -17.43
C GLY A 275 -3.37 -1.01 -16.03
N TRP A 276 -3.87 -0.11 -15.19
CA TRP A 276 -4.28 -0.41 -13.82
C TRP A 276 -5.33 -1.52 -13.75
N HIS A 277 -6.35 -1.43 -14.62
CA HIS A 277 -7.42 -2.41 -14.67
C HIS A 277 -7.05 -3.67 -15.46
N GLU A 278 -6.01 -3.62 -16.31
CA GLU A 278 -5.56 -4.77 -17.12
C GLU A 278 -5.13 -5.94 -16.22
N VAL A 279 -4.38 -5.67 -15.15
CA VAL A 279 -3.95 -6.68 -14.16
C VAL A 279 -5.13 -7.43 -13.50
N LYS A 280 -6.33 -6.85 -13.50
CA LYS A 280 -7.55 -7.47 -12.93
C LYS A 280 -8.36 -8.28 -13.97
N ILE A 281 -8.15 -8.07 -15.27
CA ILE A 281 -9.02 -8.64 -16.34
C ILE A 281 -8.25 -9.42 -17.42
N GLU A 282 -6.99 -9.06 -17.69
CA GLU A 282 -6.11 -9.75 -18.63
C GLU A 282 -5.26 -10.78 -17.89
N LYS A 283 -5.34 -12.05 -18.29
CA LYS A 283 -4.54 -13.14 -17.70
C LYS A 283 -3.02 -12.95 -17.81
N ASN A 284 -2.58 -12.08 -18.72
CA ASN A 284 -1.18 -11.88 -19.08
C ASN A 284 -0.60 -10.56 -18.57
N ALA A 285 -1.37 -9.71 -17.88
CA ALA A 285 -0.87 -8.43 -17.34
C ALA A 285 -0.31 -8.63 -15.92
N CYS A 286 0.97 -8.31 -15.71
CA CYS A 286 1.65 -8.55 -14.44
C CYS A 286 1.67 -7.35 -13.49
N LYS A 287 1.89 -7.64 -12.21
CA LYS A 287 2.41 -6.67 -11.24
C LYS A 287 3.94 -6.59 -11.37
N PRO A 288 4.61 -5.58 -10.77
CA PRO A 288 6.06 -5.42 -10.91
C PRO A 288 6.88 -6.57 -10.32
N ILE A 289 6.54 -7.07 -9.12
CA ILE A 289 7.21 -8.21 -8.48
C ILE A 289 6.22 -9.21 -7.87
N HIS A 290 6.44 -10.49 -8.18
CA HIS A 290 5.93 -11.65 -7.47
C HIS A 290 7.10 -12.60 -7.14
N LEU A 291 7.78 -12.39 -6.01
CA LEU A 291 8.95 -13.20 -5.59
C LEU A 291 8.58 -14.12 -4.43
N PHE A 292 8.16 -15.34 -4.75
CA PHE A 292 7.82 -16.37 -3.78
C PHE A 292 8.89 -17.47 -3.77
N GLY A 293 9.23 -17.98 -2.58
CA GLY A 293 10.20 -19.07 -2.43
C GLY A 293 11.20 -18.85 -1.29
N LYS A 294 11.86 -19.93 -0.89
CA LYS A 294 12.86 -19.97 0.18
C LYS A 294 14.14 -19.23 -0.21
N ASP A 295 14.77 -18.52 0.72
CA ASP A 295 16.05 -17.81 0.51
C ASP A 295 16.05 -16.84 -0.70
N THR A 296 14.89 -16.33 -1.10
CA THR A 296 14.74 -15.44 -2.27
C THR A 296 15.07 -14.00 -1.91
N VAL A 297 15.77 -13.28 -2.79
CA VAL A 297 16.24 -11.91 -2.52
C VAL A 297 15.80 -10.92 -3.61
N LEU A 298 15.21 -9.80 -3.20
CA LEU A 298 15.06 -8.58 -3.99
C LEU A 298 15.92 -7.48 -3.37
N GLU A 299 16.87 -6.89 -4.11
CA GLU A 299 17.82 -5.92 -3.54
C GLU A 299 18.11 -4.71 -4.44
N GLY A 300 17.93 -3.50 -3.90
CA GLY A 300 18.45 -2.25 -4.48
C GLY A 300 17.56 -1.50 -5.49
N LEU A 301 16.62 -2.18 -6.16
CA LEU A 301 15.90 -1.62 -7.32
C LEU A 301 14.88 -0.51 -6.98
N THR A 302 14.67 0.39 -7.94
CA THR A 302 13.62 1.42 -7.89
C THR A 302 12.44 1.04 -8.80
N PHE A 303 11.23 1.11 -8.26
CA PHE A 303 9.98 0.73 -8.92
C PHE A 303 9.10 1.94 -9.18
N ILE A 304 8.65 2.15 -10.41
CA ILE A 304 7.82 3.31 -10.75
C ILE A 304 6.58 2.92 -11.53
N ASP A 305 5.56 3.77 -11.45
CA ASP A 305 4.33 3.69 -12.25
C ASP A 305 3.68 2.30 -12.21
N SER A 306 3.67 1.65 -11.05
CA SER A 306 3.12 0.32 -10.89
C SER A 306 1.65 0.26 -11.35
N PRO A 307 1.21 -0.81 -12.06
CA PRO A 307 -0.18 -0.97 -12.45
C PRO A 307 -1.06 -1.44 -11.29
N ASN A 308 -0.47 -2.10 -10.28
CA ASN A 308 -1.14 -2.63 -9.10
C ASN A 308 -0.09 -2.84 -7.99
N HIS A 309 -0.37 -3.68 -6.96
CA HIS A 309 0.52 -3.86 -5.80
C HIS A 309 1.97 -4.09 -6.24
N THR A 310 2.89 -3.33 -5.69
CA THR A 310 4.26 -3.20 -6.19
C THR A 310 5.09 -4.45 -5.87
N TRP A 311 5.04 -4.92 -4.61
CA TRP A 311 5.91 -5.98 -4.11
C TRP A 311 5.13 -7.08 -3.38
N MET A 312 4.91 -8.20 -4.06
CA MET A 312 4.35 -9.39 -3.41
C MET A 312 5.38 -10.51 -3.37
N GLY A 313 5.38 -11.27 -2.28
CA GLY A 313 6.29 -12.40 -2.13
C GLY A 313 6.03 -13.24 -0.90
N GLY A 314 7.02 -14.03 -0.51
CA GLY A 314 7.01 -14.80 0.73
C GLY A 314 7.38 -16.26 0.56
N SER A 315 7.97 -16.81 1.61
CA SER A 315 8.29 -18.21 1.75
C SER A 315 7.23 -18.91 2.61
N ASP A 316 7.07 -20.22 2.46
CA ASP A 316 6.28 -21.06 3.38
C ASP A 316 7.10 -21.56 4.58
N ASP A 317 8.38 -21.20 4.63
CA ASP A 317 9.36 -21.61 5.63
C ASP A 317 9.85 -20.39 6.44
N PRO A 318 9.50 -20.29 7.75
CA PRO A 318 9.93 -19.20 8.61
C PRO A 318 11.45 -19.10 8.89
N GLU A 319 12.21 -20.18 8.67
CA GLU A 319 13.67 -20.15 8.81
C GLU A 319 14.38 -19.74 7.51
N HIS A 320 13.68 -19.90 6.37
CA HIS A 320 14.16 -19.51 5.03
C HIS A 320 13.26 -18.45 4.39
N PRO A 321 13.18 -17.21 4.92
CA PRO A 321 12.27 -16.17 4.46
C PRO A 321 12.64 -15.58 3.09
N THR A 322 11.65 -15.02 2.39
CA THR A 322 11.89 -14.07 1.29
C THR A 322 12.42 -12.75 1.85
N VAL A 323 13.45 -12.16 1.24
CA VAL A 323 14.07 -10.91 1.71
C VAL A 323 14.01 -9.82 0.65
N PHE A 324 13.36 -8.71 0.96
CA PHE A 324 13.37 -7.48 0.17
C PHE A 324 14.21 -6.42 0.89
N ARG A 325 15.15 -5.75 0.21
CA ARG A 325 16.02 -4.76 0.86
C ARG A 325 16.53 -3.65 -0.05
N ASN A 326 16.76 -2.43 0.48
CA ASN A 326 17.20 -1.27 -0.29
C ASN A 326 16.29 -1.00 -1.53
N ILE A 327 15.00 -1.25 -1.40
CA ILE A 327 14.02 -1.08 -2.48
C ILE A 327 13.28 0.25 -2.34
N LYS A 328 12.98 0.87 -3.48
CA LYS A 328 12.38 2.21 -3.54
C LYS A 328 11.21 2.21 -4.50
N CYS A 329 10.16 3.00 -4.26
CA CYS A 329 9.14 3.23 -5.27
C CYS A 329 8.64 4.67 -5.38
N HIS A 330 8.15 5.01 -6.58
CA HIS A 330 7.40 6.23 -6.89
C HIS A 330 6.19 5.87 -7.76
N ASN A 331 5.00 5.75 -7.16
CA ASN A 331 3.78 5.35 -7.86
C ASN A 331 2.65 6.37 -7.71
N TRP A 332 1.88 6.56 -8.78
CA TRP A 332 0.77 7.52 -8.84
C TRP A 332 -0.63 6.90 -8.84
N ARG A 333 -0.72 5.57 -9.01
CA ARG A 333 -2.02 4.85 -9.13
C ARG A 333 -2.49 4.32 -7.78
N CYS A 334 -3.79 4.20 -7.56
CA CYS A 334 -4.34 3.46 -6.41
C CYS A 334 -4.06 1.95 -6.55
N ASN A 335 -4.25 1.18 -5.47
CA ASN A 335 -3.84 -0.22 -5.35
C ASN A 335 -2.37 -0.47 -5.71
N THR A 336 -1.49 0.50 -5.51
CA THR A 336 -0.02 0.37 -5.65
C THR A 336 0.63 0.12 -4.31
N ASP A 337 0.02 -0.80 -3.56
CA ASP A 337 0.45 -1.28 -2.25
C ASP A 337 1.95 -1.63 -2.26
N GLY A 338 2.60 -1.48 -1.11
CA GLY A 338 4.02 -1.81 -0.95
C GLY A 338 4.24 -3.30 -0.79
N VAL A 339 4.66 -3.74 0.39
CA VAL A 339 5.05 -5.14 0.61
C VAL A 339 3.95 -5.97 1.24
N HIS A 340 3.56 -7.04 0.55
CA HIS A 340 2.68 -8.08 1.05
C HIS A 340 3.38 -9.45 1.01
N PHE A 341 3.74 -9.97 2.19
CA PHE A 341 4.26 -11.33 2.35
C PHE A 341 3.16 -12.34 2.66
N PHE A 342 3.01 -13.38 1.82
CA PHE A 342 2.05 -14.47 2.01
C PHE A 342 2.70 -15.67 2.72
N GLY A 343 3.29 -15.43 3.87
CA GLY A 343 4.12 -16.37 4.61
C GLY A 343 5.24 -15.62 5.30
N SER A 344 6.45 -16.17 5.30
CA SER A 344 7.61 -15.55 5.91
C SER A 344 8.29 -14.55 4.99
N GLY A 345 8.75 -13.44 5.57
CA GLY A 345 9.46 -12.43 4.81
C GLY A 345 10.06 -11.31 5.65
N ILE A 346 11.14 -10.72 5.13
CA ILE A 346 11.84 -9.58 5.72
C ILE A 346 11.87 -8.48 4.67
N ALA A 347 11.37 -7.29 4.99
CA ALA A 347 11.48 -6.12 4.15
C ALA A 347 12.15 -4.97 4.91
N GLU A 348 13.36 -4.61 4.48
CA GLU A 348 14.21 -3.65 5.18
C GLU A 348 14.75 -2.53 4.28
N ASP A 349 15.04 -1.36 4.86
CA ASP A 349 15.68 -0.25 4.15
C ASP A 349 14.88 0.24 2.92
N VAL A 350 13.60 0.56 3.13
CA VAL A 350 12.63 0.84 2.05
C VAL A 350 12.29 2.33 1.98
N PHE A 351 12.21 2.88 0.77
CA PHE A 351 11.54 4.17 0.52
C PHE A 351 10.24 3.95 -0.25
N PHE A 352 9.12 4.37 0.32
CA PHE A 352 7.79 4.12 -0.23
C PHE A 352 7.08 5.44 -0.57
N HIS A 353 7.05 5.80 -1.85
CA HIS A 353 6.10 6.77 -2.38
C HIS A 353 5.04 6.06 -3.23
N SER A 354 3.81 6.06 -2.72
CA SER A 354 2.70 5.30 -3.31
C SER A 354 1.34 5.75 -2.80
N GLN A 355 0.29 5.34 -3.51
CA GLN A 355 -1.07 5.79 -3.25
C GLN A 355 -2.00 4.71 -2.65
N ASP A 356 -1.44 3.65 -2.07
CA ASP A 356 -2.19 2.63 -1.30
C ASP A 356 -1.34 2.01 -0.16
N ASP A 357 -1.88 1.01 0.55
CA ASP A 357 -1.33 0.42 1.78
C ASP A 357 0.18 0.07 1.72
N GLY A 358 0.96 0.51 2.71
CA GLY A 358 2.43 0.44 2.73
C GLY A 358 2.99 -0.96 2.97
N HIS A 359 2.64 -1.60 4.08
CA HIS A 359 2.95 -3.01 4.29
C HIS A 359 1.96 -3.77 5.18
N TYR A 360 1.81 -5.06 4.91
CA TYR A 360 0.86 -5.95 5.58
C TYR A 360 1.51 -6.79 6.69
N LEU A 361 1.12 -6.56 7.95
CA LEU A 361 1.66 -7.29 9.11
C LEU A 361 1.08 -8.68 9.33
N ALA A 362 -0.22 -8.88 9.05
CA ALA A 362 -0.92 -10.10 9.42
C ALA A 362 -1.59 -10.83 8.25
N SER A 363 -1.79 -10.20 7.08
CA SER A 363 -2.62 -10.77 6.00
C SER A 363 -2.02 -12.03 5.33
N GLY A 364 -2.21 -13.20 5.93
CA GLY A 364 -1.60 -14.46 5.47
C GLY A 364 -0.12 -14.62 5.83
N ALA A 365 0.40 -13.76 6.72
CA ALA A 365 1.77 -13.74 7.19
C ALA A 365 2.12 -14.95 8.08
N ALA A 366 3.39 -15.37 8.04
CA ALA A 366 4.01 -16.35 8.93
C ALA A 366 5.46 -15.95 9.21
N ARG A 367 5.75 -15.19 10.26
CA ARG A 367 7.04 -14.55 10.56
C ARG A 367 7.43 -13.46 9.56
N VAL A 368 6.88 -12.27 9.74
CA VAL A 368 7.20 -11.07 8.95
C VAL A 368 7.96 -10.00 9.74
N ARG A 369 8.95 -9.37 9.11
CA ARG A 369 9.74 -8.27 9.69
C ARG A 369 9.81 -7.10 8.72
N PHE A 370 9.33 -5.94 9.15
CA PHE A 370 9.45 -4.67 8.43
C PHE A 370 10.34 -3.74 9.23
N ARG A 371 11.41 -3.19 8.63
CA ARG A 371 12.29 -2.27 9.37
C ARG A 371 12.98 -1.21 8.53
N ARG A 372 13.19 -0.01 9.07
CA ARG A 372 13.86 1.10 8.35
C ARG A 372 13.10 1.48 7.07
N TRP A 373 11.83 1.82 7.24
CA TRP A 373 10.94 2.28 6.17
C TRP A 373 10.73 3.80 6.24
N VAL A 374 10.74 4.46 5.08
CA VAL A 374 10.42 5.88 4.91
C VAL A 374 9.18 6.01 4.03
N TYR A 375 8.12 6.64 4.51
CA TYR A 375 6.84 6.76 3.80
C TYR A 375 6.56 8.20 3.34
N TRP A 376 6.25 8.35 2.05
CA TRP A 376 5.72 9.57 1.46
C TRP A 376 4.37 9.27 0.81
N ARG A 377 3.30 9.92 1.24
CA ARG A 377 1.93 9.68 0.79
C ARG A 377 1.31 10.97 0.28
N ASP A 378 0.89 10.97 -0.99
CA ASP A 378 0.10 12.05 -1.56
C ASP A 378 -1.40 11.79 -1.29
N GLU A 379 -2.17 11.47 -2.33
CA GLU A 379 -3.59 11.17 -2.21
C GLU A 379 -3.82 9.67 -2.11
N THR A 380 -4.38 9.21 -1.00
CA THR A 380 -4.49 7.77 -0.76
C THR A 380 -5.65 7.41 0.17
N PHE A 381 -6.31 6.29 -0.11
CA PHE A 381 -7.14 5.58 0.86
C PHE A 381 -6.33 4.62 1.75
N GLY A 382 -5.07 4.34 1.42
CA GLY A 382 -4.21 3.43 2.17
C GLY A 382 -3.67 4.02 3.48
N VAL A 383 -2.92 3.21 4.22
CA VAL A 383 -2.16 3.56 5.43
C VAL A 383 -0.69 3.14 5.29
N ASP A 384 0.21 3.63 6.15
CA ASP A 384 1.63 3.22 6.10
C ASP A 384 1.79 1.79 6.62
N ILE A 385 1.11 1.47 7.71
CA ILE A 385 1.10 0.12 8.31
C ILE A 385 -0.32 -0.40 8.37
N ILE A 386 -0.61 -1.46 7.63
CA ILE A 386 -1.87 -2.21 7.75
C ILE A 386 -1.63 -3.52 8.49
N PHE A 387 -2.45 -3.79 9.50
CA PHE A 387 -2.51 -5.11 10.14
C PHE A 387 -3.02 -6.14 9.13
N SER A 388 -4.26 -5.98 8.68
CA SER A 388 -4.83 -6.77 7.60
C SER A 388 -5.93 -6.05 6.83
N ALA A 389 -6.16 -6.53 5.60
CA ALA A 389 -7.34 -6.29 4.79
C ALA A 389 -8.04 -7.64 4.54
N ASN A 390 -8.93 -8.06 5.45
CA ASN A 390 -9.68 -9.32 5.37
C ASN A 390 -8.84 -10.63 5.39
N GLY A 391 -7.52 -10.57 5.64
CA GLY A 391 -6.67 -11.73 5.93
C GLY A 391 -6.43 -11.90 7.44
N GLY A 392 -5.54 -12.82 7.84
CA GLY A 392 -5.10 -12.97 9.24
C GLY A 392 -3.86 -13.85 9.34
N GLN A 393 -3.19 -13.83 10.51
CA GLN A 393 -1.92 -14.52 10.73
C GLN A 393 -2.06 -16.04 10.59
N LYS A 394 -1.04 -16.68 10.00
CA LYS A 394 -0.87 -18.14 10.04
C LYS A 394 -0.33 -18.56 11.41
N THR A 395 0.62 -17.82 11.97
CA THR A 395 1.30 -18.09 13.25
C THR A 395 1.22 -16.88 14.19
N PRO A 396 1.06 -17.05 15.52
CA PRO A 396 1.13 -15.94 16.49
C PRO A 396 2.55 -15.46 16.78
N ASN A 397 2.67 -14.28 17.40
CA ASN A 397 3.91 -13.70 17.94
C ASN A 397 5.03 -13.50 16.90
N ASP A 398 4.64 -13.22 15.66
CA ASP A 398 5.51 -13.36 14.51
C ASP A 398 5.54 -12.14 13.58
N ALA A 399 4.89 -11.03 13.91
CA ALA A 399 4.88 -9.82 13.09
C ALA A 399 5.52 -8.64 13.82
N ILE A 400 6.53 -8.01 13.23
CA ILE A 400 7.18 -6.81 13.77
C ILE A 400 7.34 -5.76 12.67
N ALA A 401 6.95 -4.52 12.95
CA ALA A 401 7.40 -3.32 12.25
C ALA A 401 8.24 -2.47 13.20
N GLU A 402 9.42 -2.01 12.77
CA GLU A 402 10.32 -1.24 13.63
C GLU A 402 11.15 -0.16 12.91
N ASN A 403 11.43 0.93 13.61
CA ASN A 403 12.32 1.99 13.15
C ASN A 403 11.86 2.60 11.81
N CYS A 404 10.67 3.20 11.80
CA CYS A 404 10.03 3.75 10.61
C CYS A 404 9.85 5.27 10.69
N ASP A 405 9.75 5.95 9.54
CA ASP A 405 9.53 7.39 9.43
C ASP A 405 8.41 7.69 8.41
N SER A 406 7.25 8.15 8.89
CA SER A 406 6.17 8.70 8.07
C SER A 406 6.48 10.17 7.83
N ILE A 407 7.20 10.46 6.75
CA ILE A 407 7.72 11.80 6.47
C ILE A 407 6.67 12.72 5.85
N TYR A 408 5.64 12.15 5.20
CA TYR A 408 4.61 12.93 4.52
C TYR A 408 3.27 12.18 4.39
N ASN A 409 2.17 12.78 4.85
CA ASN A 409 0.80 12.29 4.60
C ASN A 409 -0.16 13.43 4.21
N LYS A 410 -0.59 13.44 2.95
CA LYS A 410 -1.57 14.39 2.36
C LYS A 410 -3.00 13.87 2.31
N SER A 411 -3.26 12.62 2.68
CA SER A 411 -4.52 11.92 2.44
C SER A 411 -5.77 12.73 2.84
N ILE A 412 -6.62 13.10 1.87
CA ILE A 412 -7.84 13.88 2.12
C ILE A 412 -9.05 13.00 2.48
N TRP A 413 -8.87 11.67 2.44
CA TRP A 413 -9.88 10.63 2.61
C TRP A 413 -9.62 9.66 3.76
N GLY A 414 -8.34 9.39 4.05
CA GLY A 414 -7.91 8.30 4.92
C GLY A 414 -7.26 8.82 6.19
N GLY A 415 -6.14 9.55 6.08
CA GLY A 415 -5.36 10.17 7.17
C GLY A 415 -4.78 9.23 8.25
N VAL A 416 -5.28 8.00 8.38
CA VAL A 416 -4.78 6.99 9.31
C VAL A 416 -3.38 6.52 8.89
N ILE A 417 -2.48 6.36 9.86
CA ILE A 417 -1.10 5.90 9.67
C ILE A 417 -0.97 4.39 9.95
N ILE A 418 -1.65 3.91 11.01
CA ILE A 418 -1.69 2.51 11.42
C ILE A 418 -3.14 2.04 11.48
N ASP A 419 -3.51 1.03 10.68
CA ASP A 419 -4.91 0.62 10.52
C ASP A 419 -5.11 -0.91 10.54
N GLN A 420 -6.21 -1.36 11.15
CA GLN A 420 -6.71 -2.73 11.02
C GLN A 420 -8.05 -2.67 10.29
N ARG A 421 -8.07 -3.17 9.04
CA ARG A 421 -9.20 -3.06 8.10
C ARG A 421 -9.86 -4.42 7.88
N ASN A 422 -10.71 -4.81 8.83
CA ASN A 422 -11.46 -6.07 8.77
C ASN A 422 -10.57 -7.33 8.86
N LEU A 423 -11.16 -8.41 9.36
CA LEU A 423 -10.53 -9.71 9.60
C LEU A 423 -11.51 -10.77 9.08
N ALA A 424 -11.07 -11.80 8.35
CA ALA A 424 -12.03 -12.80 7.86
C ALA A 424 -12.60 -13.63 9.04
N PRO A 425 -13.81 -14.19 8.93
CA PRO A 425 -14.43 -14.97 10.01
C PRO A 425 -13.51 -16.08 10.53
N GLY A 426 -13.39 -16.18 11.86
CA GLY A 426 -12.52 -17.16 12.52
C GLY A 426 -11.01 -16.98 12.30
N LYS A 427 -10.57 -15.86 11.70
CA LYS A 427 -9.14 -15.51 11.63
C LYS A 427 -8.68 -14.79 12.89
N LYS A 428 -7.36 -14.78 13.08
CA LYS A 428 -6.69 -14.21 14.24
C LYS A 428 -5.58 -13.24 13.85
N ILE A 429 -5.35 -12.28 14.73
CA ILE A 429 -4.15 -11.48 14.86
C ILE A 429 -3.74 -11.59 16.33
N ASP A 430 -2.56 -12.13 16.59
CA ASP A 430 -2.10 -12.50 17.94
C ASP A 430 -0.59 -12.32 18.01
N GLY A 431 -0.10 -11.35 18.80
CA GLY A 431 1.33 -11.11 18.95
C GLY A 431 1.92 -10.29 17.80
N VAL A 432 1.70 -8.97 17.83
CA VAL A 432 2.22 -8.01 16.85
C VAL A 432 2.93 -6.86 17.57
N ILE A 433 4.10 -6.46 17.08
CA ILE A 433 4.87 -5.34 17.62
C ILE A 433 5.02 -4.27 16.55
N ILE A 434 4.67 -3.02 16.87
CA ILE A 434 5.05 -1.84 16.09
C ILE A 434 5.86 -0.95 17.03
N ARG A 435 7.12 -0.65 16.68
CA ARG A 435 7.99 0.16 17.54
C ARG A 435 8.84 1.19 16.81
N ASP A 436 9.28 2.21 17.54
CA ASP A 436 10.22 3.22 17.08
C ASP A 436 9.74 3.90 15.78
N PHE A 437 8.50 4.38 15.77
CA PHE A 437 7.85 4.96 14.58
C PHE A 437 7.66 6.47 14.76
N ARG A 438 8.21 7.26 13.83
CA ARG A 438 8.18 8.72 13.83
C ARG A 438 7.25 9.21 12.73
N ILE A 439 6.36 10.15 13.05
CA ILE A 439 5.36 10.70 12.13
C ILE A 439 5.61 12.21 12.06
N GLU A 440 6.22 12.66 10.97
CA GLU A 440 6.66 14.05 10.82
C GLU A 440 5.54 14.97 10.32
N ASN A 441 4.67 14.44 9.46
CA ASN A 441 3.50 15.14 8.95
C ASN A 441 2.29 14.17 8.97
N PRO A 442 1.50 14.15 10.04
CA PRO A 442 0.43 13.17 10.24
C PRO A 442 -0.80 13.32 9.34
N GLY A 443 -0.93 14.44 8.60
CA GLY A 443 -2.23 14.88 8.08
C GLY A 443 -3.19 15.34 9.20
N ARG A 444 -4.35 15.89 8.82
CA ARG A 444 -5.26 16.60 9.75
C ARG A 444 -6.68 16.03 9.89
N ASN A 445 -7.02 14.97 9.15
CA ASN A 445 -8.42 14.61 8.89
C ASN A 445 -8.89 13.30 9.54
N ALA A 446 -8.02 12.61 10.30
CA ALA A 446 -8.30 11.28 10.83
C ALA A 446 -7.38 10.91 12.01
N PRO A 447 -7.74 9.91 12.83
CA PRO A 447 -6.88 9.39 13.89
C PRO A 447 -5.64 8.68 13.32
N LEU A 448 -4.48 8.87 13.96
CA LEU A 448 -3.23 8.22 13.53
C LEU A 448 -3.32 6.69 13.60
N ILE A 449 -4.02 6.17 14.63
CA ILE A 449 -4.16 4.74 14.90
C ILE A 449 -5.65 4.39 14.89
N ARG A 450 -6.01 3.38 14.09
CA ARG A 450 -7.36 2.82 14.04
C ARG A 450 -7.30 1.30 14.07
N MET A 451 -8.06 0.70 14.97
CA MET A 451 -8.29 -0.74 15.02
C MET A 451 -9.79 -0.97 15.08
N ARG A 452 -10.34 -1.59 14.02
CA ARG A 452 -11.76 -1.96 13.96
C ARG A 452 -11.92 -3.42 13.57
N LEU A 453 -12.67 -4.17 14.38
CA LEU A 453 -13.04 -5.55 14.08
C LEU A 453 -14.46 -5.64 13.52
N PRO A 454 -14.76 -6.66 12.71
CA PRO A 454 -16.12 -6.97 12.26
C PRO A 454 -16.98 -7.56 13.39
N GLU A 455 -18.31 -7.49 13.25
CA GLU A 455 -19.29 -8.01 14.23
C GLU A 455 -19.26 -9.54 14.44
N TYR A 456 -18.59 -10.29 13.57
CA TYR A 456 -18.54 -11.75 13.62
C TYR A 456 -17.27 -12.25 14.33
N PRO A 457 -17.27 -13.48 14.88
CA PRO A 457 -16.16 -13.97 15.70
C PRO A 457 -14.80 -13.91 15.00
N CYS A 458 -13.85 -13.22 15.65
CA CYS A 458 -12.44 -13.17 15.27
C CYS A 458 -11.58 -12.84 16.51
N VAL A 459 -10.26 -13.08 16.42
CA VAL A 459 -9.33 -12.85 17.54
C VAL A 459 -8.38 -11.73 17.18
N PHE A 460 -8.27 -10.71 18.03
CA PHE A 460 -7.27 -9.65 17.88
C PHE A 460 -6.67 -9.31 19.24
N ARG A 461 -5.42 -9.73 19.48
CA ARG A 461 -4.82 -9.57 20.80
C ARG A 461 -3.30 -9.50 20.84
N ASN A 462 -2.77 -9.18 22.01
CA ASN A 462 -1.33 -9.18 22.32
C ASN A 462 -0.57 -8.25 21.36
N ILE A 463 -0.96 -6.98 21.36
CA ILE A 463 -0.40 -5.96 20.46
C ILE A 463 0.44 -4.98 21.28
N LEU A 464 1.68 -4.73 20.85
CA LEU A 464 2.55 -3.71 21.43
C LEU A 464 2.76 -2.57 20.42
N LEU A 465 2.38 -1.37 20.83
CA LEU A 465 2.69 -0.11 20.16
C LEU A 465 3.69 0.63 21.06
N LYS A 466 4.95 0.78 20.64
CA LYS A 466 6.03 1.31 21.49
C LYS A 466 6.80 2.46 20.84
N ASN A 467 7.09 3.53 21.59
CA ASN A 467 7.92 4.64 21.11
C ASN A 467 7.41 5.18 19.75
N ILE A 468 6.13 5.56 19.72
CA ILE A 468 5.49 6.15 18.54
C ILE A 468 5.35 7.65 18.80
N THR A 469 6.02 8.46 18.00
CA THR A 469 6.02 9.93 18.13
C THR A 469 5.46 10.58 16.88
N SER A 470 4.44 11.43 17.04
CA SER A 470 4.03 12.40 16.01
C SER A 470 4.54 13.79 16.37
N LEU A 471 5.09 14.54 15.41
CA LEU A 471 5.53 15.93 15.62
C LEU A 471 4.35 16.89 15.90
N VAL A 472 3.13 16.49 15.57
CA VAL A 472 1.91 17.28 15.77
C VAL A 472 0.84 16.40 16.40
N ASP A 473 0.20 16.88 17.47
CA ASP A 473 -1.09 16.36 17.95
C ASP A 473 -2.16 16.84 16.96
N ASN A 474 -2.69 15.93 16.14
CA ASN A 474 -3.66 16.29 15.10
C ASN A 474 -5.11 16.38 15.64
N GLY A 475 -5.31 16.17 16.95
CA GLY A 475 -6.59 16.35 17.64
C GLY A 475 -7.60 15.21 17.46
N HIS A 476 -7.25 14.12 16.77
CA HIS A 476 -8.17 12.99 16.54
C HIS A 476 -7.86 11.81 17.49
N PRO A 477 -8.82 11.37 18.33
CA PRO A 477 -8.61 10.26 19.26
C PRO A 477 -8.42 8.93 18.53
N PHE A 478 -7.49 8.09 19.00
CA PHE A 478 -7.25 6.76 18.44
C PHE A 478 -8.51 5.89 18.55
N VAL A 479 -8.92 5.25 17.46
CA VAL A 479 -10.17 4.47 17.45
C VAL A 479 -9.83 3.01 17.65
N ILE A 480 -10.11 2.44 18.83
CA ILE A 480 -9.83 1.04 19.17
C ILE A 480 -11.16 0.36 19.52
N ARG A 481 -11.78 -0.29 18.53
CA ARG A 481 -13.13 -0.86 18.67
C ARG A 481 -13.19 -2.31 18.19
N GLY A 482 -13.55 -3.22 19.09
CA GLY A 482 -14.06 -4.53 18.69
C GLY A 482 -15.40 -4.41 17.96
N GLY A 483 -15.86 -5.51 17.36
CA GLY A 483 -17.11 -5.58 16.61
C GLY A 483 -18.31 -6.06 17.43
N GLY A 484 -18.07 -6.62 18.63
CA GLY A 484 -19.11 -7.17 19.50
C GLY A 484 -18.50 -8.10 20.56
N PRO A 485 -19.31 -8.75 21.42
CA PRO A 485 -18.83 -9.64 22.48
C PRO A 485 -17.93 -10.78 22.02
N ASP A 486 -18.20 -11.36 20.84
CA ASP A 486 -17.39 -12.44 20.25
C ASP A 486 -16.21 -11.94 19.39
N SER A 487 -16.01 -10.63 19.32
CA SER A 487 -15.05 -9.96 18.43
C SER A 487 -14.43 -8.76 19.14
N ILE A 488 -13.79 -9.04 20.27
CA ILE A 488 -13.15 -8.05 21.14
C ILE A 488 -11.67 -7.82 20.79
N ILE A 489 -11.14 -6.66 21.14
CA ILE A 489 -9.70 -6.34 21.09
C ILE A 489 -9.10 -6.52 22.49
N GLU A 490 -8.13 -7.41 22.64
CA GLU A 490 -7.57 -7.77 23.97
C GLU A 490 -6.06 -7.47 24.10
N ASN A 491 -5.60 -7.15 25.31
CA ASN A 491 -4.18 -7.09 25.66
C ASN A 491 -3.34 -6.18 24.71
N VAL A 492 -3.79 -4.94 24.50
CA VAL A 492 -3.04 -3.94 23.72
C VAL A 492 -2.28 -3.01 24.66
N THR A 493 -0.97 -2.86 24.45
CA THR A 493 -0.11 -1.97 25.22
C THR A 493 0.35 -0.80 24.36
N PHE A 494 0.11 0.41 24.85
CA PHE A 494 0.59 1.68 24.31
C PHE A 494 1.76 2.14 25.20
N GLU A 495 2.99 1.99 24.75
CA GLU A 495 4.21 2.34 25.50
C GLU A 495 4.89 3.57 24.90
N ASP A 496 5.10 4.61 25.70
CA ASP A 496 5.81 5.85 25.31
C ASP A 496 5.29 6.47 24.00
N ILE A 497 3.97 6.69 23.92
CA ILE A 497 3.32 7.36 22.78
C ILE A 497 3.31 8.88 23.00
N LYS A 498 3.88 9.65 22.06
CA LYS A 498 3.97 11.12 22.11
C LYS A 498 3.29 11.78 20.91
N LEU A 499 2.41 12.75 21.16
CA LEU A 499 1.74 13.59 20.15
C LEU A 499 2.12 15.05 20.37
N GLY A 500 2.91 15.62 19.46
CA GLY A 500 3.56 16.92 19.67
C GLY A 500 4.48 16.86 20.89
N ASP A 501 4.20 17.71 21.89
CA ASP A 501 4.91 17.72 23.18
C ASP A 501 4.27 16.88 24.29
N ARG A 502 3.08 16.36 24.05
CA ARG A 502 2.27 15.64 25.02
C ARG A 502 2.46 14.14 24.90
N TYR A 503 2.57 13.44 26.03
CA TYR A 503 2.46 11.97 26.05
C TYR A 503 1.00 11.56 26.26
N ILE A 504 0.62 10.41 25.72
CA ILE A 504 -0.64 9.76 26.07
C ILE A 504 -0.46 9.06 27.42
N GLU A 505 -1.31 9.38 28.41
CA GLU A 505 -1.22 8.85 29.78
C GLU A 505 -2.54 8.27 30.30
N ASP A 506 -3.64 8.53 29.60
CA ASP A 506 -5.00 8.20 30.01
C ASP A 506 -5.83 7.69 28.82
N PHE A 507 -6.96 7.04 29.12
CA PHE A 507 -7.94 6.53 28.15
C PHE A 507 -9.15 7.47 27.95
N SER A 508 -8.99 8.78 28.14
CA SER A 508 -10.07 9.76 27.93
C SER A 508 -10.49 9.88 26.45
N GLU A 509 -11.68 10.43 26.22
CA GLU A 509 -12.26 10.66 24.89
C GLU A 509 -11.40 11.56 23.99
N ARG A 510 -10.53 12.41 24.58
CA ARG A 510 -9.52 13.19 23.85
C ARG A 510 -8.51 12.28 23.13
N ASN A 511 -8.15 11.17 23.78
CA ASN A 511 -7.07 10.28 23.35
C ASN A 511 -7.61 9.04 22.62
N PHE A 512 -8.79 8.55 22.99
CA PHE A 512 -9.34 7.31 22.46
C PHE A 512 -10.85 7.32 22.24
N THR A 513 -11.29 6.60 21.21
CA THR A 513 -12.68 6.09 21.09
C THR A 513 -12.64 4.58 21.27
N LEU A 514 -13.21 4.09 22.38
CA LEU A 514 -13.13 2.70 22.81
C LEU A 514 -14.50 2.01 22.74
N ALA A 515 -14.51 0.72 22.41
CA ALA A 515 -15.65 -0.18 22.57
C ALA A 515 -15.18 -1.63 22.40
N PHE A 516 -15.77 -2.60 23.10
CA PHE A 516 -15.43 -4.02 22.98
C PHE A 516 -13.92 -4.30 23.15
N VAL A 517 -13.31 -3.67 24.15
CA VAL A 517 -11.88 -3.76 24.46
C VAL A 517 -11.65 -4.37 25.83
N LYS A 518 -10.54 -5.09 26.01
CA LYS A 518 -10.14 -5.69 27.29
C LYS A 518 -8.64 -5.59 27.53
N ASN A 519 -8.24 -5.33 28.77
CA ASN A 519 -6.85 -5.27 29.20
C ASN A 519 -5.98 -4.30 28.36
N LEU A 520 -6.51 -3.14 27.96
CA LEU A 520 -5.69 -2.09 27.38
C LEU A 520 -4.77 -1.51 28.47
N LYS A 521 -3.53 -1.17 28.12
CA LYS A 521 -2.55 -0.57 29.04
C LYS A 521 -1.85 0.61 28.39
N ILE A 522 -1.62 1.67 29.15
CA ILE A 522 -0.66 2.72 28.80
C ILE A 522 0.54 2.58 29.74
N VAL A 523 1.72 2.54 29.14
CA VAL A 523 3.02 2.43 29.84
C VAL A 523 3.85 3.67 29.50
N ARG A 524 4.43 4.29 30.52
CA ARG A 524 5.34 5.44 30.37
C ARG A 524 6.62 5.18 31.15
N ASN A 525 7.78 5.26 30.50
CA ASN A 525 9.08 4.95 31.10
C ASN A 525 9.09 3.60 31.86
N GLY A 526 8.49 2.56 31.28
CA GLY A 526 8.39 1.22 31.87
C GLY A 526 7.39 1.04 33.02
N LYS A 527 6.64 2.07 33.42
CA LYS A 527 5.58 1.98 34.44
C LYS A 527 4.20 2.03 33.80
N VAL A 528 3.27 1.17 34.24
CA VAL A 528 1.85 1.28 33.85
C VAL A 528 1.26 2.53 34.50
N VAL A 529 0.72 3.44 33.69
CA VAL A 529 0.10 4.70 34.16
C VAL A 529 -1.43 4.68 34.06
N ALA A 530 -1.98 3.89 33.13
CA ALA A 530 -3.42 3.66 33.02
C ALA A 530 -3.74 2.27 32.45
N THR A 531 -4.93 1.77 32.79
CA THR A 531 -5.49 0.52 32.26
C THR A 531 -6.97 0.70 31.94
N PHE A 532 -7.47 0.03 30.90
CA PHE A 532 -8.90 0.10 30.53
C PHE A 532 -9.44 -1.26 30.04
N SER A 533 -10.70 -1.54 30.37
CA SER A 533 -11.53 -2.56 29.73
C SER A 533 -12.96 -2.01 29.62
N SER A 534 -13.65 -2.29 28.52
CA SER A 534 -15.07 -2.00 28.36
C SER A 534 -15.93 -2.85 29.30
N ASP A 535 -17.10 -2.32 29.69
CA ASP A 535 -18.24 -3.17 30.00
C ASP A 535 -18.81 -3.71 28.68
N ILE A 536 -18.49 -4.97 28.39
CA ILE A 536 -18.88 -5.63 27.14
C ILE A 536 -20.40 -5.81 27.03
N GLU A 537 -21.11 -5.93 28.15
CA GLU A 537 -22.57 -6.09 28.15
C GLU A 537 -23.28 -4.75 27.93
N ALA A 538 -22.76 -3.66 28.52
CA ALA A 538 -23.24 -2.31 28.24
C ALA A 538 -22.97 -1.90 26.78
N ASP A 539 -21.76 -2.14 26.26
CA ASP A 539 -21.42 -1.90 24.86
C ASP A 539 -22.34 -2.72 23.91
N ALA A 540 -22.66 -3.98 24.26
CA ALA A 540 -23.57 -4.82 23.48
C ALA A 540 -25.01 -4.29 23.42
N LYS A 541 -25.51 -3.73 24.53
CA LYS A 541 -26.83 -3.05 24.58
C LYS A 541 -26.86 -1.83 23.66
N GLN A 542 -25.75 -1.12 23.47
CA GLN A 542 -25.66 -0.02 22.49
C GLN A 542 -25.64 -0.50 21.03
N ILE A 543 -25.11 -1.70 20.75
CA ILE A 543 -25.20 -2.31 19.40
C ILE A 543 -26.65 -2.72 19.08
N HIS A 544 -27.39 -3.25 20.04
CA HIS A 544 -28.76 -3.71 19.84
C HIS A 544 -29.76 -2.71 20.45
N PRO A 545 -30.21 -1.68 19.70
CA PRO A 545 -31.16 -0.71 20.23
C PRO A 545 -32.39 -1.44 20.76
N ASP A 546 -32.97 -0.90 21.84
CA ASP A 546 -34.23 -1.40 22.36
C ASP A 546 -35.25 -1.41 21.22
N LYS A 547 -35.82 -2.60 20.97
CA LYS A 547 -36.69 -2.87 19.83
C LYS A 547 -38.08 -2.27 20.04
N ASP A 548 -38.42 -1.98 21.28
CA ASP A 548 -39.75 -1.56 21.72
C ASP A 548 -39.78 -0.08 22.15
N ASN A 549 -38.65 0.54 22.52
CA ASN A 549 -38.57 2.00 22.69
C ASN A 549 -37.25 2.65 22.19
N LEU A 550 -37.32 3.37 21.06
CA LEU A 550 -36.18 4.11 20.52
C LEU A 550 -35.85 5.42 21.26
N LEU A 551 -36.79 5.98 22.05
CA LEU A 551 -36.61 7.26 22.73
C LEU A 551 -35.80 7.19 24.03
N ASP A 552 -35.74 6.01 24.67
CA ASP A 552 -35.06 5.80 25.95
C ASP A 552 -33.57 5.46 25.81
N ASN A 553 -32.97 5.61 24.63
CA ASN A 553 -31.54 5.35 24.38
C ASN A 553 -30.71 6.61 24.75
N PRO A 554 -30.07 6.68 25.95
CA PRO A 554 -29.42 7.89 26.42
C PRO A 554 -28.08 8.02 25.69
N GLY A 555 -28.02 8.95 24.74
CA GLY A 555 -26.93 9.06 23.76
C GLY A 555 -27.41 9.28 22.32
N PHE A 556 -28.71 9.09 22.04
CA PHE A 556 -29.37 9.55 20.81
C PHE A 556 -30.18 10.84 21.01
N GLU A 557 -29.67 11.77 21.83
CA GLU A 557 -30.16 13.14 21.78
C GLU A 557 -29.83 13.77 20.42
N ILE A 558 -30.84 14.36 19.78
CA ILE A 558 -30.66 15.20 18.59
C ILE A 558 -30.15 16.57 19.05
N ALA A 559 -28.93 16.59 19.62
CA ALA A 559 -28.25 17.78 20.12
C ALA A 559 -27.23 18.28 19.09
N GLY A 560 -27.70 19.09 18.14
CA GLY A 560 -26.88 20.14 17.53
C GLY A 560 -25.60 19.74 16.78
N PHE A 561 -25.62 18.73 15.89
CA PHE A 561 -24.52 18.53 14.94
C PHE A 561 -24.89 18.79 13.47
N LYS A 562 -24.12 19.72 12.88
CA LYS A 562 -24.20 20.18 11.50
C LYS A 562 -23.18 19.37 10.70
N TRP A 563 -23.62 18.35 9.96
CA TRP A 563 -22.72 17.57 9.11
C TRP A 563 -22.21 18.44 7.95
N ASP A 564 -20.90 18.58 7.83
CA ASP A 564 -20.22 19.25 6.75
C ASP A 564 -20.04 18.29 5.56
N GLY A 565 -20.52 18.72 4.40
CA GLY A 565 -20.74 17.80 3.28
C GLY A 565 -19.46 17.18 2.73
N LYS A 566 -19.30 15.86 2.86
CA LYS A 566 -18.44 15.07 1.98
C LYS A 566 -19.13 13.79 1.51
N ARG A 567 -19.34 13.75 0.20
CA ARG A 567 -20.07 12.74 -0.55
C ARG A 567 -19.22 11.47 -0.69
N VAL A 568 -19.80 10.30 -0.41
CA VAL A 568 -19.20 8.99 -0.76
C VAL A 568 -19.97 8.39 -1.93
N GLY A 569 -19.24 7.79 -2.87
CA GLY A 569 -19.75 7.33 -4.16
C GLY A 569 -20.84 6.25 -4.08
N ALA A 570 -21.54 6.07 -5.20
CA ALA A 570 -22.62 5.10 -5.30
C ALA A 570 -22.07 3.67 -5.25
N ASP A 571 -22.45 2.91 -4.21
CA ASP A 571 -22.52 1.46 -4.30
C ASP A 571 -23.61 0.87 -3.39
N VAL A 572 -24.03 -0.36 -3.72
CA VAL A 572 -25.21 -1.00 -3.13
C VAL A 572 -24.88 -1.62 -1.76
N VAL A 573 -25.41 -1.06 -0.68
CA VAL A 573 -25.32 -1.65 0.66
C VAL A 573 -26.08 -2.99 0.67
N PRO A 574 -25.45 -4.12 1.03
CA PRO A 574 -26.14 -5.39 1.19
C PRO A 574 -26.93 -5.40 2.50
N PRO A 575 -28.12 -6.02 2.56
CA PRO A 575 -28.91 -6.06 3.78
C PRO A 575 -28.30 -6.99 4.83
N ARG A 576 -28.27 -6.53 6.07
CA ARG A 576 -28.60 -7.35 7.24
C ARG A 576 -29.97 -6.89 7.76
N GLU A 577 -30.69 -7.74 8.48
CA GLU A 577 -32.03 -7.38 8.97
C GLU A 577 -31.94 -6.23 9.98
N GLY A 578 -32.47 -5.06 9.59
CA GLY A 578 -32.62 -3.87 10.44
C GLY A 578 -31.34 -3.08 10.70
N LYS A 579 -31.05 -2.08 9.85
CA LYS A 579 -30.51 -0.74 10.21
C LYS A 579 -30.34 0.16 8.97
N TYR A 580 -30.42 1.46 9.23
CA TYR A 580 -30.54 2.58 8.28
C TYR A 580 -29.65 2.54 7.01
N CYS A 581 -30.26 2.88 5.88
CA CYS A 581 -29.59 3.30 4.66
C CYS A 581 -29.69 4.84 4.52
N TYR A 582 -28.55 5.53 4.64
CA TYR A 582 -28.43 6.96 4.36
C TYR A 582 -27.94 7.20 2.93
N LYS A 583 -28.49 8.22 2.23
CA LYS A 583 -27.96 8.66 0.94
C LYS A 583 -28.14 10.16 0.72
N THR A 584 -27.02 10.85 0.52
CA THR A 584 -26.99 12.21 -0.03
C THR A 584 -27.31 12.17 -1.54
N VAL A 585 -28.14 13.09 -2.00
CA VAL A 585 -28.67 13.15 -3.37
C VAL A 585 -28.35 14.50 -4.00
N ASP A 586 -27.66 14.51 -5.14
CA ASP A 586 -27.66 15.69 -6.00
C ASP A 586 -28.98 15.71 -6.77
N THR A 587 -29.61 16.88 -6.82
CA THR A 587 -30.91 17.10 -7.45
C THR A 587 -30.79 17.12 -8.98
N PHE A 588 -31.67 16.37 -9.64
CA PHE A 588 -32.27 16.60 -10.97
C PHE A 588 -33.06 15.32 -11.35
N ARG A 589 -34.28 15.17 -10.79
CA ARG A 589 -35.19 14.01 -10.98
C ARG A 589 -34.50 12.64 -11.06
N ALA A 590 -34.00 12.13 -9.94
CA ALA A 590 -33.43 10.80 -9.87
C ALA A 590 -34.28 9.83 -9.02
N LYS A 591 -34.32 8.56 -9.44
CA LYS A 591 -34.97 7.46 -8.71
C LYS A 591 -34.00 6.85 -7.72
N HIS A 592 -34.18 7.15 -6.44
CA HIS A 592 -33.32 6.64 -5.38
C HIS A 592 -33.89 5.34 -4.82
N GLN A 593 -33.06 4.31 -4.67
CA GLN A 593 -33.49 3.00 -4.19
C GLN A 593 -32.47 2.39 -3.23
N THR A 594 -32.97 1.70 -2.20
CA THR A 594 -32.22 0.68 -1.46
C THR A 594 -32.81 -0.70 -1.75
N ARG A 595 -32.03 -1.76 -1.54
CA ARG A 595 -32.37 -3.13 -1.94
C ARG A 595 -31.93 -4.14 -0.90
N GLN A 596 -32.86 -4.97 -0.45
CA GLN A 596 -32.64 -6.12 0.41
C GLN A 596 -32.84 -7.40 -0.39
N ASP A 597 -31.80 -8.22 -0.59
CA ASP A 597 -31.95 -9.59 -1.07
C ASP A 597 -32.80 -10.40 -0.08
N VAL A 598 -33.92 -10.93 -0.57
CA VAL A 598 -34.87 -11.76 0.19
C VAL A 598 -35.02 -13.15 -0.43
N THR A 599 -34.17 -13.51 -1.40
CA THR A 599 -34.28 -14.72 -2.22
C THR A 599 -34.44 -15.97 -1.34
N LYS A 600 -33.57 -16.14 -0.33
CA LYS A 600 -33.62 -17.29 0.59
C LYS A 600 -34.90 -17.31 1.44
N LYS A 601 -35.38 -16.14 1.87
CA LYS A 601 -36.58 -15.99 2.70
C LYS A 601 -37.84 -16.34 1.89
N ILE A 602 -37.94 -15.85 0.65
CA ILE A 602 -39.01 -16.20 -0.30
C ILE A 602 -38.97 -17.68 -0.70
N VAL A 603 -37.79 -18.23 -1.02
CA VAL A 603 -37.66 -19.67 -1.35
C VAL A 603 -38.16 -20.56 -0.21
N LYS A 604 -37.91 -20.17 1.05
CA LYS A 604 -38.43 -20.87 2.24
C LYS A 604 -39.94 -20.69 2.44
N LEU A 605 -40.50 -19.51 2.15
CA LEU A 605 -41.88 -19.14 2.45
C LEU A 605 -42.90 -19.46 1.33
N GLY A 606 -42.44 -19.69 0.09
CA GLY A 606 -43.29 -20.03 -1.04
C GLY A 606 -43.75 -18.83 -1.89
N GLY A 607 -44.59 -19.10 -2.88
CA GLY A 607 -45.39 -18.04 -3.52
C GLY A 607 -46.51 -17.58 -2.60
N GLY A 608 -47.14 -16.46 -2.93
CA GLY A 608 -48.27 -15.91 -2.18
C GLY A 608 -48.12 -14.43 -1.85
N LYS A 609 -48.96 -13.95 -0.92
CA LYS A 609 -49.06 -12.54 -0.56
C LYS A 609 -48.05 -12.18 0.52
N TYR A 610 -47.34 -11.08 0.28
CA TYR A 610 -46.33 -10.54 1.19
C TYR A 610 -46.70 -9.14 1.63
N ARG A 611 -46.62 -8.87 2.94
CA ARG A 611 -46.67 -7.52 3.50
C ARG A 611 -45.25 -6.98 3.57
N LEU A 612 -45.07 -5.78 3.05
CA LEU A 612 -43.81 -5.06 3.10
C LEU A 612 -44.03 -3.73 3.80
N SER A 613 -43.08 -3.32 4.64
CA SER A 613 -43.07 -1.99 5.22
C SER A 613 -41.67 -1.42 5.30
N ALA A 614 -41.55 -0.11 5.08
CA ALA A 614 -40.33 0.66 5.27
C ALA A 614 -40.68 2.05 5.85
N TRP A 615 -39.81 2.59 6.70
CA TRP A 615 -39.88 3.99 7.12
C TRP A 615 -38.90 4.82 6.29
N ILE A 616 -39.37 5.95 5.77
CA ILE A 616 -38.62 6.86 4.90
C ILE A 616 -38.69 8.28 5.46
N LEU A 617 -37.57 8.99 5.51
CA LEU A 617 -37.48 10.41 5.83
C LEU A 617 -36.73 11.13 4.70
N ILE A 618 -37.24 12.29 4.29
CA ILE A 618 -36.51 13.26 3.46
C ILE A 618 -36.27 14.52 4.28
N ARG A 619 -35.11 15.18 4.10
CA ARG A 619 -34.80 16.38 4.87
C ARG A 619 -35.54 17.60 4.34
N ASN A 620 -35.32 17.94 3.07
CA ASN A 620 -35.97 19.04 2.35
C ASN A 620 -36.55 18.52 1.02
N GLY A 621 -37.54 19.22 0.45
CA GLY A 621 -38.06 18.95 -0.90
C GLY A 621 -39.43 18.27 -0.93
N SER A 622 -39.72 17.50 -1.98
CA SER A 622 -40.96 16.73 -2.09
C SER A 622 -40.77 15.44 -2.90
N GLY A 623 -41.53 14.39 -2.59
CA GLY A 623 -41.41 13.12 -3.30
C GLY A 623 -42.41 12.06 -2.88
N MET A 624 -42.33 10.90 -3.52
CA MET A 624 -43.18 9.74 -3.29
C MET A 624 -42.33 8.52 -2.94
N GLY A 625 -42.56 7.93 -1.78
CA GLY A 625 -41.98 6.66 -1.35
C GLY A 625 -42.72 5.46 -1.96
N LYS A 626 -41.99 4.41 -2.33
CA LYS A 626 -42.52 3.15 -2.88
C LYS A 626 -41.79 1.96 -2.28
N ALA A 627 -42.47 0.82 -2.19
CA ALA A 627 -41.91 -0.44 -1.70
C ALA A 627 -42.37 -1.57 -2.62
N GLY A 628 -41.54 -2.57 -2.88
CA GLY A 628 -41.88 -3.63 -3.85
C GLY A 628 -40.89 -4.77 -3.95
N LEU A 629 -41.24 -5.82 -4.67
CA LEU A 629 -40.33 -6.93 -4.99
C LEU A 629 -39.87 -6.83 -6.44
N GLN A 630 -38.56 -6.97 -6.68
CA GLN A 630 -37.98 -7.28 -7.99
C GLN A 630 -37.50 -8.72 -7.98
N PHE A 631 -37.76 -9.49 -9.03
CA PHE A 631 -37.41 -10.92 -9.04
C PHE A 631 -37.05 -11.45 -10.43
N GLY A 632 -36.28 -12.54 -10.44
CA GLY A 632 -35.92 -13.29 -11.63
C GLY A 632 -36.12 -14.79 -11.42
N GLN A 633 -36.96 -15.39 -12.25
CA GLN A 633 -37.28 -16.82 -12.26
C GLN A 633 -36.68 -17.49 -13.51
N VAL A 634 -36.29 -18.76 -13.40
CA VAL A 634 -35.63 -19.52 -14.47
C VAL A 634 -36.20 -20.92 -14.52
N ASN A 635 -36.46 -21.41 -15.73
CA ASN A 635 -36.70 -22.81 -16.01
C ASN A 635 -35.35 -23.45 -16.39
N ARG A 636 -34.76 -24.28 -15.52
CA ARG A 636 -33.42 -24.82 -15.70
C ARG A 636 -33.34 -25.82 -16.86
N LYS A 637 -34.43 -26.54 -17.17
CA LYS A 637 -34.51 -27.52 -18.27
C LYS A 637 -34.52 -26.84 -19.65
N SER A 638 -35.37 -25.81 -19.84
CA SER A 638 -35.50 -25.08 -21.12
C SER A 638 -34.62 -23.82 -21.22
N ARG A 639 -33.92 -23.45 -20.14
CA ARG A 639 -33.14 -22.20 -19.97
C ARG A 639 -33.95 -20.89 -20.14
N LYS A 640 -35.28 -20.96 -20.28
CA LYS A 640 -36.17 -19.79 -20.33
C LYS A 640 -36.09 -19.01 -19.01
N LYS A 641 -36.11 -17.67 -19.11
CA LYS A 641 -35.99 -16.75 -17.98
C LYS A 641 -37.18 -15.80 -17.97
N TYR A 642 -37.66 -15.45 -16.78
CA TYR A 642 -38.63 -14.39 -16.55
C TYR A 642 -38.06 -13.42 -15.52
N VAL A 643 -38.29 -12.13 -15.72
CA VAL A 643 -37.88 -11.06 -14.81
C VAL A 643 -39.06 -10.10 -14.70
N GLY A 644 -39.39 -9.69 -13.47
CA GLY A 644 -40.50 -8.80 -13.21
C GLY A 644 -40.33 -8.04 -11.90
N ASP A 645 -41.15 -7.01 -11.74
CA ASP A 645 -41.18 -6.15 -10.58
C ASP A 645 -42.60 -5.70 -10.23
N VAL A 646 -42.92 -5.71 -8.94
CA VAL A 646 -44.24 -5.36 -8.39
C VAL A 646 -44.04 -4.40 -7.22
N PHE A 647 -44.71 -3.26 -7.25
CA PHE A 647 -44.63 -2.22 -6.22
C PHE A 647 -46.01 -1.93 -5.62
N ILE A 648 -46.03 -1.56 -4.34
CA ILE A 648 -47.22 -1.03 -3.68
C ILE A 648 -47.50 0.40 -4.19
N LYS A 649 -48.71 0.91 -3.94
CA LYS A 649 -49.08 2.29 -4.28
C LYS A 649 -48.10 3.30 -3.63
N PRO A 650 -47.63 4.32 -4.36
CA PRO A 650 -46.70 5.32 -3.81
C PRO A 650 -47.34 6.15 -2.69
N VAL A 651 -46.55 6.53 -1.68
CA VAL A 651 -46.98 7.34 -0.52
C VAL A 651 -46.24 8.69 -0.52
N PRO A 652 -46.91 9.84 -0.35
CA PRO A 652 -46.25 11.14 -0.28
C PRO A 652 -45.29 11.24 0.91
N LEU A 653 -44.09 11.75 0.66
CA LEU A 653 -43.05 12.00 1.68
C LEU A 653 -43.13 13.44 2.17
N GLN A 654 -43.03 13.64 3.49
CA GLN A 654 -43.06 14.95 4.13
C GLN A 654 -41.65 15.31 4.65
N PRO A 655 -41.10 16.50 4.30
CA PRO A 655 -39.86 17.01 4.88
C PRO A 655 -39.83 16.97 6.40
N GLY A 656 -38.70 16.53 6.96
CA GLY A 656 -38.47 16.47 8.40
C GLY A 656 -39.31 15.43 9.17
N LYS A 657 -40.10 14.60 8.48
CA LYS A 657 -40.95 13.58 9.11
C LYS A 657 -40.70 12.19 8.54
N TRP A 658 -40.65 11.20 9.43
CA TRP A 658 -40.68 9.79 9.04
C TRP A 658 -42.07 9.42 8.52
N VAL A 659 -42.12 8.87 7.30
CA VAL A 659 -43.32 8.38 6.64
C VAL A 659 -43.21 6.88 6.42
N LYS A 660 -44.22 6.13 6.85
CA LYS A 660 -44.29 4.67 6.66
C LYS A 660 -44.86 4.35 5.28
N VAL A 661 -44.06 3.70 4.46
CA VAL A 661 -44.46 3.09 3.18
C VAL A 661 -44.77 1.62 3.46
N SER A 662 -46.04 1.23 3.41
CA SER A 662 -46.48 -0.12 3.80
C SER A 662 -47.63 -0.63 2.93
N GLY A 663 -47.61 -1.90 2.56
CA GLY A 663 -48.65 -2.51 1.74
C GLY A 663 -48.47 -4.02 1.54
N VAL A 664 -49.46 -4.66 0.94
CA VAL A 664 -49.43 -6.08 0.57
C VAL A 664 -49.33 -6.19 -0.95
N LEU A 665 -48.48 -7.09 -1.45
CA LEU A 665 -48.40 -7.46 -2.86
C LEU A 665 -48.33 -8.98 -3.01
N ASP A 666 -48.76 -9.47 -4.17
CA ASP A 666 -48.67 -10.88 -4.53
C ASP A 666 -47.36 -11.16 -5.28
N LEU A 667 -46.61 -12.16 -4.85
CA LEU A 667 -45.46 -12.66 -5.59
C LEU A 667 -45.88 -13.86 -6.46
N LEU A 668 -46.14 -13.57 -7.73
CA LEU A 668 -46.42 -14.54 -8.78
C LEU A 668 -45.22 -15.48 -9.00
N TRP A 669 -45.17 -16.58 -8.24
CA TRP A 669 -44.19 -17.66 -8.40
C TRP A 669 -44.84 -18.90 -9.00
N ASP A 670 -44.75 -19.00 -10.32
CA ASP A 670 -45.16 -20.15 -11.11
C ASP A 670 -44.03 -21.21 -11.09
N LYS A 671 -44.15 -22.20 -10.19
CA LYS A 671 -43.17 -23.29 -10.03
C LYS A 671 -43.19 -24.30 -11.19
N GLU A 672 -44.31 -24.43 -11.89
CA GLU A 672 -44.46 -25.37 -13.00
C GLU A 672 -43.73 -24.86 -14.24
N ARG A 673 -43.82 -23.55 -14.49
CA ARG A 673 -43.15 -22.87 -15.58
C ARG A 673 -41.71 -22.48 -15.25
N TYR A 674 -41.38 -22.15 -14.00
CA TYR A 674 -40.03 -21.74 -13.58
C TYR A 674 -39.60 -22.40 -12.25
N ASP A 675 -38.87 -23.51 -12.37
CA ASP A 675 -38.45 -24.36 -11.25
C ASP A 675 -37.37 -23.74 -10.33
N TRP A 676 -36.84 -22.56 -10.64
CA TRP A 676 -35.87 -21.86 -9.81
C TRP A 676 -36.09 -20.34 -9.73
N LEU A 677 -36.36 -19.84 -8.53
CA LEU A 677 -36.25 -18.41 -8.21
C LEU A 677 -34.75 -18.05 -8.07
N ARG A 678 -34.17 -17.52 -9.15
CA ARG A 678 -32.75 -17.18 -9.23
C ARG A 678 -32.35 -16.03 -8.30
N TRP A 679 -33.25 -15.05 -8.15
CA TRP A 679 -33.10 -13.94 -7.21
C TRP A 679 -34.45 -13.28 -6.93
N CYS A 680 -34.62 -12.75 -5.72
CA CYS A 680 -35.70 -11.84 -5.34
C CYS A 680 -35.17 -10.79 -4.37
N ARG A 681 -35.53 -9.52 -4.59
CA ARG A 681 -35.05 -8.36 -3.84
C ARG A 681 -36.25 -7.53 -3.41
N PHE A 682 -36.37 -7.27 -2.12
CA PHE A 682 -37.20 -6.19 -1.60
C PHE A 682 -36.51 -4.87 -1.94
N VAL A 683 -37.23 -3.97 -2.60
CA VAL A 683 -36.75 -2.67 -3.06
C VAL A 683 -37.63 -1.59 -2.45
N VAL A 684 -36.99 -0.60 -1.83
CA VAL A 684 -37.65 0.61 -1.33
C VAL A 684 -37.09 1.78 -2.11
N THR A 685 -37.95 2.62 -2.68
CA THR A 685 -37.55 3.76 -3.50
C THR A 685 -38.18 5.05 -3.00
N ALA A 686 -37.53 6.17 -3.29
CA ALA A 686 -38.12 7.49 -3.22
C ALA A 686 -37.88 8.18 -4.57
N ASP A 687 -38.96 8.66 -5.18
CA ASP A 687 -38.95 9.39 -6.44
C ASP A 687 -39.41 10.83 -6.16
N GLY A 688 -38.60 11.84 -6.46
CA GLY A 688 -38.92 13.22 -6.15
C GLY A 688 -37.77 14.19 -6.37
N ASP A 689 -37.90 15.37 -5.79
CA ASP A 689 -36.87 16.41 -5.74
C ASP A 689 -36.56 16.71 -4.26
N PHE A 690 -35.50 16.09 -3.75
CA PHE A 690 -35.03 16.17 -2.36
C PHE A 690 -33.52 15.91 -2.31
N ASN A 691 -32.83 16.50 -1.34
CA ASN A 691 -31.38 16.51 -1.22
C ASN A 691 -30.81 15.41 -0.30
N GLU A 692 -31.62 14.90 0.63
CA GLU A 692 -31.21 13.85 1.58
C GLU A 692 -32.34 12.85 1.78
N LEU A 693 -32.00 11.57 1.73
CA LEU A 693 -32.92 10.45 1.90
C LEU A 693 -32.40 9.48 2.97
N TYR A 694 -33.28 9.13 3.89
CA TYR A 694 -33.06 8.15 4.96
C TYR A 694 -34.11 7.06 4.82
N ILE A 695 -33.68 5.79 4.83
CA ILE A 695 -34.58 4.63 4.86
C ILE A 695 -34.15 3.75 6.03
N ASP A 696 -35.06 3.54 6.98
CA ASP A 696 -34.78 2.85 8.24
C ASP A 696 -35.21 1.38 8.19
N ASN A 697 -36.50 1.13 8.45
CA ASN A 697 -36.95 -0.15 8.98
C ASN A 697 -37.65 -1.02 7.91
N CYS A 698 -36.85 -1.70 7.09
CA CYS A 698 -37.33 -2.63 6.04
C CYS A 698 -37.79 -3.98 6.62
N ARG A 699 -39.09 -4.29 6.53
CA ARG A 699 -39.70 -5.56 6.98
C ARG A 699 -40.46 -6.25 5.84
N LEU A 700 -40.34 -7.58 5.79
CA LEU A 700 -41.05 -8.48 4.86
C LEU A 700 -41.70 -9.61 5.66
N GLU A 701 -43.02 -9.77 5.52
CA GLU A 701 -43.84 -10.79 6.16
C GLU A 701 -44.63 -11.55 5.09
N LYS A 702 -44.83 -12.88 5.25
CA LYS A 702 -45.86 -13.58 4.48
C LYS A 702 -47.22 -13.35 5.14
N VAL A 703 -48.25 -13.14 4.34
CA VAL A 703 -49.65 -12.94 4.79
C VAL A 703 -50.48 -14.17 4.45
N GLU A 704 -50.35 -14.67 3.22
CA GLU A 704 -51.02 -15.87 2.69
C GLU A 704 -50.02 -16.66 1.81
#